data_AF-A0A963XI39-F1
#
_entry.id   AF-A0A963XI39-F1
#
_cell.length_a   1.000
_cell.length_b   1.000
_cell.length_c   1.000
_cell.angle_alpha   90.00
_cell.angle_beta   90.00
_cell.angle_gamma   90.00
#
_symmetry.space_group_name_H-M   'P 1'
#
loop_
_entity.id
_entity.type
_entity.pdbx_description
1 polymer ?
#
loop_
_entity_poly.entity_id
_entity_poly.type
_entity_poly.pdbx_seq_one_letter_code
_entity_poly.pdbx_strand_id
1 'polypeptide(L)'
;MRLLTVTTLYPNAGARAHGVFVENRLDAWRRRSGGEATVIAPIAWFPFRASVFGRYARYAAAPLRESRRGAEIFHPRYFLAPKIGMDYAPAAIARVVERQARALIAEGREFDLIDAHYLYPDGVAAVRAARALGKPVILTARGSDVTLLTRFPRQHAMILDAIFKADGVVAVARSLKEDLVAIGAPAEKIIVLRNGVDLDLFRPLDRAAIRDRMRLEGRVAAFVGGLIDRKGCDIAIRAIAKLENTVLLIAGEGPARKRLEALAKREGVADRVRFLGECAHEDLAEIYNAADALILPSEREGWPNVVLEAMACGAYVVAADAGGCREIIRSADAGRIVANREPDAFAAALNEAFENLDRARVRRYAEQFSWDDTSDALTAFYARIADERAAPTRSAPAIMRNTGKARLLFTIDTEETFDWSRFSADEYRVERPAAVRRLQSIAEQYALRPIYFLTHPIVTDAENAGFFRRLAEDARADLGIHLHQWTTPGGAGYAGEYYSWQCNLPQDAQVGKLNALSRAFEQSFGFRPLAHRAGRYGVDANAYRALAACGVRFDFSPSVAFDFSGRGGPDFSAMSNAPFHIETPEGRVFVAPVNGARAIKGGRRFLNQELSPAGFAEARRKPFLLPTAPLRLSCEGAGFDDLVALTRYLTGAGARILTFSLHSTTLTPGANAYAPDAQSVDAALALTGRYLEFFMKDYGGAPISLAELADLAASGN
;
A
#
# COMPACT_ATOMS: atom_id res chain seq x y z
N MET A 1 8.17 2.13 22.81
CA MET A 1 7.84 1.57 21.48
C MET A 1 9.07 0.87 20.92
N ARG A 2 8.91 -0.32 20.34
CA ARG A 2 9.97 -1.18 19.80
C ARG A 2 9.76 -1.37 18.31
N LEU A 3 10.73 -0.96 17.50
CA LEU A 3 10.65 -1.04 16.04
C LEU A 3 11.52 -2.15 15.48
N LEU A 4 11.04 -2.79 14.43
CA LEU A 4 11.87 -3.59 13.53
C LEU A 4 12.06 -2.84 12.22
N THR A 5 13.23 -2.22 12.02
CA THR A 5 13.55 -1.49 10.79
C THR A 5 14.05 -2.44 9.72
N VAL A 6 13.51 -2.36 8.50
CA VAL A 6 13.89 -3.24 7.37
C VAL A 6 14.36 -2.40 6.18
N THR A 7 15.62 -2.56 5.77
CA THR A 7 16.13 -1.91 4.55
C THR A 7 17.46 -2.51 4.07
N THR A 8 17.66 -2.57 2.75
CA THR A 8 18.97 -2.86 2.14
C THR A 8 19.87 -1.62 2.08
N LEU A 9 19.34 -0.44 2.43
CA LEU A 9 20.03 0.85 2.48
C LEU A 9 20.41 1.20 3.92
N TYR A 10 21.34 0.43 4.50
CA TYR A 10 21.87 0.70 5.85
C TYR A 10 23.40 0.62 5.91
N PRO A 11 24.07 1.48 6.70
CA PRO A 11 25.52 1.43 6.85
C PRO A 11 26.00 0.09 7.38
N ASN A 12 27.19 -0.33 6.95
CA ASN A 12 27.90 -1.48 7.53
C ASN A 12 29.41 -1.22 7.52
N ALA A 13 30.16 -2.09 8.19
CA ALA A 13 31.62 -1.96 8.30
C ALA A 13 32.35 -1.78 6.95
N GLY A 14 31.83 -2.36 5.86
CA GLY A 14 32.40 -2.27 4.50
C GLY A 14 31.86 -1.13 3.63
N ALA A 15 30.81 -0.43 4.07
CA ALA A 15 30.17 0.67 3.35
C ALA A 15 29.52 1.66 4.33
N ARG A 16 30.35 2.48 4.99
CA ARG A 16 29.93 3.35 6.11
C ARG A 16 28.97 4.47 5.73
N ALA A 17 29.01 4.95 4.49
CA ALA A 17 28.11 6.01 4.01
C ALA A 17 26.81 5.48 3.37
N HIS A 18 26.71 4.17 3.12
CA HIS A 18 25.58 3.58 2.40
C HIS A 18 24.30 3.68 3.24
N GLY A 19 23.31 4.44 2.80
CA GLY A 19 22.04 4.55 3.53
C GLY A 19 22.12 5.29 4.88
N VAL A 20 23.16 6.10 5.12
CA VAL A 20 23.37 6.84 6.38
C VAL A 20 22.17 7.66 6.83
N PHE A 21 21.34 8.11 5.88
CA PHE A 21 20.10 8.82 6.18
C PHE A 21 19.06 7.99 6.95
N VAL A 22 19.04 6.65 6.80
CA VAL A 22 18.16 5.77 7.57
C VAL A 22 18.69 5.66 9.00
N GLU A 23 20.00 5.47 9.16
CA GLU A 23 20.67 5.45 10.46
C GLU A 23 20.45 6.77 11.22
N ASN A 24 20.62 7.92 10.56
CA ASN A 24 20.39 9.24 11.15
C ASN A 24 18.93 9.44 11.60
N ARG A 25 17.94 9.09 10.77
CA ARG A 25 16.52 9.19 11.15
C ARG A 25 16.19 8.28 12.33
N LEU A 26 16.68 7.04 12.30
CA LEU A 26 16.42 6.06 13.34
C LEU A 26 17.05 6.48 14.67
N ASP A 27 18.31 6.92 14.63
CA ASP A 27 19.02 7.40 15.81
C ASP A 27 18.38 8.65 16.41
N ALA A 28 18.00 9.63 15.58
CA ALA A 28 17.31 10.82 16.06
C ALA A 28 15.95 10.48 16.70
N TRP A 29 15.15 9.62 16.05
CA TRP A 29 13.89 9.15 16.61
C TRP A 29 14.08 8.43 17.95
N ARG A 30 15.08 7.54 18.06
CA ARG A 30 15.38 6.82 19.31
C ARG A 30 15.78 7.76 20.43
N ARG A 31 16.71 8.69 20.17
CA ARG A 31 17.17 9.67 21.15
C ARG A 31 16.04 10.58 21.62
N ARG A 32 15.15 10.98 20.71
CA ARG A 32 14.01 11.87 20.99
C ARG A 32 12.88 11.17 21.74
N SER A 33 12.52 9.95 21.34
CA SER A 33 11.35 9.21 21.86
C SER A 33 11.65 8.24 23.00
N GLY A 34 12.93 7.91 23.23
CA GLY A 34 13.32 6.78 24.10
C GLY A 34 12.95 5.40 23.53
N GLY A 35 12.54 5.33 22.26
CA GLY A 35 12.19 4.09 21.60
C GLY A 35 13.39 3.18 21.33
N GLU A 36 13.11 1.89 21.16
CA GLU A 36 14.10 0.88 20.82
C GLU A 36 13.96 0.47 19.35
N ALA A 37 15.08 0.19 18.68
CA ALA A 37 15.05 -0.31 17.31
C ALA A 37 16.05 -1.45 17.09
N THR A 38 15.56 -2.48 16.42
CA THR A 38 16.38 -3.54 15.81
C THR A 38 16.32 -3.39 14.30
N VAL A 39 17.44 -3.55 13.61
CA VAL A 39 17.54 -3.40 12.16
C VAL A 39 17.79 -4.77 11.52
N ILE A 40 16.98 -5.13 10.52
CA ILE A 40 17.31 -6.19 9.58
C ILE A 40 17.70 -5.52 8.27
N ALA A 41 18.97 -5.63 7.90
CA ALA A 41 19.54 -5.05 6.70
C ALA A 41 20.10 -6.13 5.77
N PRO A 42 19.23 -6.79 4.96
CA PRO A 42 19.63 -7.92 4.13
C PRO A 42 20.67 -7.53 3.09
N ILE A 43 21.62 -8.43 2.83
CA ILE A 43 22.69 -8.21 1.86
C ILE A 43 22.69 -9.34 0.83
N ALA A 44 22.80 -8.99 -0.45
CA ALA A 44 22.94 -9.98 -1.51
C ALA A 44 24.17 -10.85 -1.27
N TRP A 45 23.99 -12.17 -1.33
CA TRP A 45 25.08 -13.13 -1.19
C TRP A 45 26.00 -13.04 -2.41
N PHE A 46 27.31 -12.98 -2.15
CA PHE A 46 28.33 -13.00 -3.18
C PHE A 46 29.54 -13.81 -2.68
N PRO A 47 30.09 -14.75 -3.48
CA PRO A 47 31.08 -15.71 -2.99
C PRO A 47 32.50 -15.16 -2.83
N PHE A 48 32.83 -14.01 -3.42
CA PHE A 48 34.22 -13.51 -3.48
C PHE A 48 34.43 -12.19 -2.74
N ARG A 49 35.55 -12.08 -2.01
CA ARG A 49 35.92 -10.88 -1.22
C ARG A 49 37.08 -10.07 -1.79
N ALA A 50 37.66 -10.51 -2.92
CA ALA A 50 38.78 -9.81 -3.54
C ALA A 50 38.35 -8.43 -4.08
N SER A 51 39.18 -7.41 -3.87
CA SER A 51 38.88 -6.00 -4.23
C SER A 51 38.56 -5.79 -5.72
N VAL A 52 39.03 -6.68 -6.60
CA VAL A 52 38.71 -6.68 -8.05
C VAL A 52 37.20 -6.75 -8.33
N PHE A 53 36.41 -7.31 -7.41
CA PHE A 53 34.94 -7.38 -7.54
C PHE A 53 34.21 -6.13 -7.02
N GLY A 54 34.96 -5.08 -6.63
CA GLY A 54 34.43 -3.77 -6.26
C GLY A 54 33.37 -3.83 -5.16
N ARG A 55 32.19 -3.26 -5.42
CA ARG A 55 31.09 -3.20 -4.44
C ARG A 55 30.62 -4.57 -3.95
N TYR A 56 30.69 -5.61 -4.77
CA TYR A 56 30.23 -6.95 -4.41
C TYR A 56 31.16 -7.61 -3.38
N ALA A 57 32.46 -7.31 -3.44
CA ALA A 57 33.41 -7.72 -2.40
C ALA A 57 33.11 -7.05 -1.05
N ARG A 58 32.70 -5.77 -1.06
CA ARG A 58 32.25 -5.06 0.15
C ARG A 58 31.01 -5.72 0.77
N TYR A 59 30.04 -6.12 -0.06
CA TYR A 59 28.88 -6.87 0.40
C TYR A 59 29.26 -8.21 1.04
N ALA A 60 30.17 -8.97 0.41
CA ALA A 60 30.65 -10.25 0.94
C ALA A 60 31.48 -10.12 2.25
N ALA A 61 32.02 -8.93 2.52
CA ALA A 61 32.85 -8.63 3.70
C ALA A 61 32.06 -8.06 4.89
N ALA A 62 30.82 -7.58 4.70
CA ALA A 62 29.98 -7.09 5.80
C ALA A 62 29.80 -8.20 6.87
N PRO A 63 29.76 -7.86 8.17
CA PRO A 63 29.47 -8.85 9.22
C PRO A 63 28.02 -9.37 9.12
N LEU A 64 27.70 -10.48 9.79
CA LEU A 64 26.31 -10.97 9.87
C LEU A 64 25.49 -10.23 10.94
N ARG A 65 26.16 -9.67 11.95
CA ARG A 65 25.58 -8.89 13.03
C ARG A 65 26.58 -7.81 13.44
N GLU A 66 26.09 -6.60 13.68
CA GLU A 66 26.86 -5.51 14.27
C GLU A 66 25.95 -4.61 15.11
N SER A 67 26.53 -3.74 15.93
CA SER A 67 25.78 -2.70 16.64
C SER A 67 26.33 -1.32 16.28
N ARG A 68 25.43 -0.39 16.00
CA ARG A 68 25.76 0.99 15.65
C ARG A 68 24.72 1.91 16.26
N ARG A 69 25.18 3.02 16.85
CA ARG A 69 24.31 4.07 17.46
C ARG A 69 23.19 3.49 18.34
N GLY A 70 23.54 2.51 19.17
CA GLY A 70 22.60 1.83 20.08
C GLY A 70 21.61 0.86 19.41
N ALA A 71 21.58 0.76 18.08
CA ALA A 71 20.81 -0.23 17.35
C ALA A 71 21.61 -1.49 17.10
N GLU A 72 20.93 -2.63 17.19
CA GLU A 72 21.47 -3.90 16.74
C GLU A 72 21.04 -4.16 15.31
N ILE A 73 21.97 -4.63 14.48
CA ILE A 73 21.78 -4.79 13.05
C ILE A 73 22.10 -6.23 12.66
N PHE A 74 21.20 -6.84 11.90
CA PHE A 74 21.35 -8.17 11.32
C PHE A 74 21.47 -8.07 9.80
N HIS A 75 22.44 -8.75 9.21
CA HIS A 75 22.69 -8.77 7.76
C HIS A 75 22.47 -10.17 7.16
N PRO A 76 21.23 -10.68 7.14
CA PRO A 76 20.96 -11.97 6.56
C PRO A 76 21.24 -11.95 5.06
N ARG A 77 21.76 -13.08 4.55
CA ARG A 77 22.16 -13.20 3.15
C ARG A 77 21.05 -13.77 2.30
N TYR A 78 20.79 -13.15 1.15
CA TYR A 78 19.84 -13.65 0.17
C TYR A 78 20.50 -13.82 -1.19
N PHE A 79 20.11 -14.86 -1.92
CA PHE A 79 20.62 -15.07 -3.27
C PHE A 79 19.96 -14.10 -4.25
N LEU A 80 20.75 -13.48 -5.13
CA LEU A 80 20.25 -12.62 -6.20
C LEU A 80 20.61 -13.24 -7.55
N ALA A 81 19.61 -13.80 -8.23
CA ALA A 81 19.81 -14.40 -9.55
C ALA A 81 20.15 -13.31 -10.60
N PRO A 82 21.21 -13.48 -11.41
CA PRO A 82 21.52 -12.56 -12.49
C PRO A 82 20.35 -12.39 -13.47
N LYS A 83 20.19 -11.19 -14.06
CA LYS A 83 19.18 -10.81 -15.08
C LYS A 83 17.70 -10.83 -14.66
N ILE A 84 17.29 -11.68 -13.71
CA ILE A 84 15.93 -11.71 -13.14
C ILE A 84 15.85 -11.10 -11.73
N GLY A 85 16.98 -10.56 -11.27
CA GLY A 85 17.17 -10.11 -9.89
C GLY A 85 16.21 -9.00 -9.46
N MET A 86 15.80 -8.11 -10.36
CA MET A 86 14.82 -7.08 -10.03
C MET A 86 13.51 -7.72 -9.55
N ASP A 87 12.84 -8.50 -10.39
CA ASP A 87 11.53 -9.08 -10.06
C ASP A 87 11.58 -10.09 -8.90
N TYR A 88 12.69 -10.83 -8.76
CA TYR A 88 12.86 -11.85 -7.73
C TYR A 88 13.29 -11.30 -6.36
N ALA A 89 14.07 -10.21 -6.32
CA ALA A 89 14.67 -9.70 -5.09
C ALA A 89 13.68 -9.52 -3.93
N PRO A 90 12.47 -8.92 -4.11
CA PRO A 90 11.51 -8.77 -3.03
C PRO A 90 11.11 -10.10 -2.36
N ALA A 91 10.96 -11.18 -3.14
CA ALA A 91 10.62 -12.49 -2.60
C ALA A 91 11.79 -13.11 -1.82
N ALA A 92 13.02 -12.95 -2.31
CA ALA A 92 14.21 -13.42 -1.62
C ALA A 92 14.44 -12.69 -0.30
N ILE A 93 14.30 -11.36 -0.32
CA ILE A 93 14.43 -10.49 0.85
C ILE A 93 13.34 -10.80 1.88
N ALA A 94 12.08 -10.94 1.45
CA ALA A 94 10.96 -11.25 2.35
C ALA A 94 11.21 -12.53 3.17
N ARG A 95 11.71 -13.60 2.54
CA ARG A 95 11.99 -14.87 3.21
C ARG A 95 13.05 -14.74 4.30
N VAL A 96 14.13 -14.00 4.02
CA VAL A 96 15.21 -13.84 5.00
C VAL A 96 14.84 -12.87 6.13
N VAL A 97 14.06 -11.83 5.81
CA VAL A 97 13.49 -10.91 6.81
C VAL A 97 12.51 -11.65 7.72
N GLU A 98 11.56 -12.40 7.16
CA GLU A 98 10.60 -13.19 7.94
C GLU A 98 11.31 -14.20 8.84
N ARG A 99 12.27 -14.95 8.31
CA ARG A 99 13.04 -15.94 9.09
C ARG A 99 13.77 -15.28 10.25
N GLN A 100 14.45 -14.17 10.01
CA GLN A 100 15.19 -13.44 11.04
C GLN A 100 14.23 -12.85 12.09
N ALA A 101 13.12 -12.25 11.67
CA ALA A 101 12.12 -11.70 12.58
C ALA A 101 11.47 -12.79 13.46
N ARG A 102 11.17 -13.98 12.91
CA ARG A 102 10.67 -15.11 13.71
C ARG A 102 11.69 -15.61 14.72
N ALA A 103 12.98 -15.62 14.37
CA ALA A 103 14.04 -15.98 15.31
C ALA A 103 14.09 -14.98 16.48
N LEU A 104 14.02 -13.68 16.19
CA LEU A 104 13.96 -12.63 17.22
C LEU A 104 12.74 -12.79 18.14
N ILE A 105 11.55 -13.03 17.57
CA ILE A 105 10.33 -13.28 18.35
C ILE A 105 10.50 -14.52 19.24
N ALA A 106 11.07 -15.60 18.73
CA ALA A 106 11.33 -16.82 19.49
C ALA A 106 12.35 -16.61 20.64
N GLU A 107 13.25 -15.63 20.52
CA GLU A 107 14.17 -15.18 21.56
C GLU A 107 13.49 -14.23 22.58
N GLY A 108 12.18 -13.99 22.48
CA GLY A 108 11.43 -13.08 23.35
C GLY A 108 11.54 -11.60 22.95
N ARG A 109 12.08 -11.30 21.77
CA ARG A 109 12.26 -9.93 21.28
C ARG A 109 11.07 -9.48 20.45
N GLU A 110 10.00 -9.17 21.15
CA GLU A 110 8.80 -8.59 20.55
C GLU A 110 9.06 -7.17 20.02
N PHE A 111 8.37 -6.83 18.94
CA PHE A 111 8.33 -5.50 18.35
C PHE A 111 6.90 -5.13 17.99
N ASP A 112 6.63 -3.84 18.01
CA ASP A 112 5.28 -3.29 17.91
C ASP A 112 4.89 -3.08 16.43
N LEU A 113 5.84 -2.67 15.58
CA LEU A 113 5.65 -2.53 14.13
C LEU A 113 6.94 -2.69 13.33
N ILE A 114 6.80 -2.85 12.01
CA ILE A 114 7.89 -2.89 11.03
C ILE A 114 8.00 -1.54 10.32
N ASP A 115 9.18 -0.93 10.34
CA ASP A 115 9.49 0.34 9.67
C ASP A 115 10.42 0.07 8.46
N ALA A 116 9.87 0.10 7.25
CA ALA A 116 10.63 -0.21 6.04
C ALA A 116 11.02 1.06 5.27
N HIS A 117 12.28 1.11 4.80
CA HIS A 117 12.79 2.23 4.02
C HIS A 117 13.05 1.80 2.59
N TYR A 118 12.61 2.65 1.65
CA TYR A 118 12.63 2.42 0.20
C TYR A 118 11.50 1.47 -0.24
N LEU A 119 10.58 1.94 -1.09
CA LEU A 119 9.38 1.15 -1.46
C LEU A 119 9.72 -0.17 -2.16
N TYR A 120 10.82 -0.21 -2.90
CA TYR A 120 11.23 -1.39 -3.67
C TYR A 120 12.75 -1.57 -3.71
N PRO A 121 13.30 -2.78 -3.49
CA PRO A 121 12.57 -4.02 -3.22
C PRO A 121 12.14 -4.17 -1.75
N ASP A 122 12.65 -3.30 -0.87
CA ASP A 122 12.59 -3.45 0.59
C ASP A 122 11.15 -3.34 1.12
N GLY A 123 10.41 -2.29 0.74
CA GLY A 123 9.02 -2.11 1.15
C GLY A 123 8.13 -3.28 0.76
N VAL A 124 8.21 -3.73 -0.51
CA VAL A 124 7.49 -4.94 -0.97
C VAL A 124 7.85 -6.17 -0.14
N ALA A 125 9.13 -6.36 0.19
CA ALA A 125 9.58 -7.48 0.99
C ALA A 125 9.09 -7.39 2.45
N ALA A 126 9.15 -6.19 3.04
CA ALA A 126 8.72 -5.92 4.39
C ALA A 126 7.22 -6.14 4.57
N VAL A 127 6.38 -5.69 3.63
CA VAL A 127 4.93 -5.96 3.66
C VAL A 127 4.63 -7.45 3.64
N ARG A 128 5.32 -8.21 2.78
CA ARG A 128 5.16 -9.68 2.73
C ARG A 128 5.53 -10.33 4.05
N ALA A 129 6.66 -9.94 4.64
CA ALA A 129 7.10 -10.46 5.94
C ALA A 129 6.13 -10.05 7.07
N ALA A 130 5.70 -8.78 7.10
CA ALA A 130 4.80 -8.23 8.11
C ALA A 130 3.46 -8.97 8.15
N ARG A 131 2.86 -9.24 6.99
CA ARG A 131 1.64 -10.05 6.88
C ARG A 131 1.85 -11.49 7.34
N ALA A 132 2.98 -12.11 7.01
CA ALA A 132 3.28 -13.45 7.51
C ALA A 132 3.46 -13.50 9.04
N LEU A 133 3.81 -12.35 9.65
CA LEU A 133 4.04 -12.18 11.08
C LEU A 133 2.82 -11.62 11.84
N GLY A 134 1.78 -11.16 11.13
CA GLY A 134 0.65 -10.45 11.73
C GLY A 134 1.01 -9.10 12.36
N LYS A 135 2.06 -8.43 11.88
CA LYS A 135 2.58 -7.16 12.43
C LYS A 135 2.23 -5.96 11.55
N PRO A 136 1.97 -4.76 12.13
CA PRO A 136 1.83 -3.54 11.35
C PRO A 136 3.12 -3.20 10.59
N VAL A 137 2.99 -2.56 9.43
CA VAL A 137 4.10 -2.16 8.57
C VAL A 137 3.89 -0.77 7.99
N ILE A 138 4.94 0.03 8.08
CA ILE A 138 5.02 1.37 7.49
C ILE A 138 6.12 1.39 6.45
N LEU A 139 5.86 2.06 5.32
CA LEU A 139 6.82 2.21 4.23
C LEU A 139 7.29 3.66 4.14
N THR A 140 8.57 3.88 3.92
CA THR A 140 9.11 5.22 3.65
C THR A 140 9.54 5.33 2.19
N ALA A 141 8.85 6.19 1.43
CA ALA A 141 9.17 6.59 0.07
C ALA A 141 10.26 7.66 0.07
N ARG A 142 11.37 7.43 -0.63
CA ARG A 142 12.61 8.22 -0.45
C ARG A 142 13.04 9.04 -1.67
N GLY A 143 12.70 8.63 -2.89
CA GLY A 143 13.18 9.25 -4.12
C GLY A 143 13.00 8.35 -5.33
N SER A 144 14.06 7.67 -5.79
CA SER A 144 14.02 6.88 -7.03
C SER A 144 13.10 5.67 -7.02
N ASP A 145 12.73 5.18 -5.84
CA ASP A 145 11.66 4.20 -5.66
C ASP A 145 10.30 4.73 -6.13
N VAL A 146 10.10 6.05 -6.09
CA VAL A 146 8.92 6.73 -6.64
C VAL A 146 9.19 7.28 -8.04
N THR A 147 10.25 8.05 -8.25
CA THR A 147 10.42 8.84 -9.48
C THR A 147 10.95 8.05 -10.67
N LEU A 148 11.46 6.83 -10.45
CA LEU A 148 12.07 5.98 -11.48
C LEU A 148 11.47 4.58 -11.49
N LEU A 149 11.41 3.88 -10.35
CA LEU A 149 11.03 2.48 -10.33
C LEU A 149 9.56 2.26 -10.72
N THR A 150 8.69 3.22 -10.45
CA THR A 150 7.27 3.22 -10.87
C THR A 150 7.08 3.32 -12.38
N ARG A 151 8.12 3.71 -13.14
CA ARG A 151 8.07 3.73 -14.62
C ARG A 151 8.18 2.34 -15.23
N PHE A 152 8.62 1.34 -14.46
CA PHE A 152 8.69 -0.05 -14.92
C PHE A 152 7.39 -0.78 -14.52
N PRO A 153 6.61 -1.35 -15.47
CA PRO A 153 5.26 -1.85 -15.18
C PRO A 153 5.17 -2.89 -14.05
N ARG A 154 6.16 -3.79 -13.93
CA ARG A 154 6.16 -4.82 -12.88
C ARG A 154 6.45 -4.22 -11.51
N GLN A 155 7.47 -3.38 -11.42
CA GLN A 155 7.86 -2.69 -10.19
C GLN A 155 6.74 -1.76 -9.74
N HIS A 156 6.11 -1.04 -10.67
CA HIS A 156 4.92 -0.24 -10.44
C HIS A 156 3.82 -1.05 -9.77
N ALA A 157 3.41 -2.17 -10.36
CA ALA A 157 2.37 -3.04 -9.80
C ALA A 157 2.74 -3.56 -8.40
N MET A 158 4.01 -3.94 -8.18
CA MET A 158 4.48 -4.41 -6.88
C MET A 158 4.54 -3.32 -5.81
N ILE A 159 4.91 -2.08 -6.19
CA ILE A 159 4.95 -0.93 -5.29
C ILE A 159 3.53 -0.55 -4.86
N LEU A 160 2.59 -0.44 -5.82
CA LEU A 160 1.20 -0.17 -5.48
C LEU A 160 0.59 -1.26 -4.61
N ASP A 161 0.82 -2.54 -4.94
CA ASP A 161 0.38 -3.66 -4.10
C ASP A 161 0.91 -3.57 -2.67
N ALA A 162 2.19 -3.21 -2.51
CA ALA A 162 2.78 -3.02 -1.20
C ALA A 162 2.18 -1.82 -0.45
N ILE A 163 1.92 -0.70 -1.13
CA ILE A 163 1.26 0.48 -0.54
C ILE A 163 -0.16 0.14 -0.10
N PHE A 164 -0.95 -0.55 -0.93
CA PHE A 164 -2.32 -0.96 -0.59
C PHE A 164 -2.35 -1.84 0.67
N LYS A 165 -1.34 -2.71 0.83
CA LYS A 165 -1.22 -3.64 1.95
C LYS A 165 -0.47 -3.10 3.16
N ALA A 166 0.13 -1.92 3.07
CA ALA A 166 0.78 -1.27 4.21
C ALA A 166 -0.24 -0.56 5.09
N ASP A 167 0.07 -0.47 6.38
CA ASP A 167 -0.75 0.26 7.36
C ASP A 167 -0.51 1.77 7.25
N GLY A 168 0.68 2.19 6.79
CA GLY A 168 0.97 3.60 6.50
C GLY A 168 2.16 3.82 5.58
N VAL A 169 2.24 5.00 4.98
CA VAL A 169 3.35 5.42 4.11
C VAL A 169 3.85 6.80 4.52
N VAL A 170 5.15 6.96 4.62
CA VAL A 170 5.83 8.23 4.80
C VAL A 170 6.47 8.63 3.48
N ALA A 171 6.08 9.76 2.91
CA ALA A 171 6.78 10.41 1.80
C ALA A 171 7.72 11.48 2.36
N VAL A 172 8.99 11.46 1.97
CA VAL A 172 9.97 12.45 2.47
C VAL A 172 9.82 13.85 1.88
N ALA A 173 8.93 14.02 0.91
CA ALA A 173 8.64 15.27 0.22
C ALA A 173 7.19 15.25 -0.28
N ARG A 174 6.54 16.42 -0.38
CA ARG A 174 5.20 16.55 -0.96
C ARG A 174 5.19 16.13 -2.42
N SER A 175 6.22 16.45 -3.19
CA SER A 175 6.33 16.04 -4.60
C SER A 175 6.26 14.51 -4.75
N LEU A 176 6.87 13.76 -3.82
CA LEU A 176 6.81 12.29 -3.83
C LEU A 176 5.43 11.76 -3.46
N LYS A 177 4.70 12.44 -2.56
CA LYS A 177 3.30 12.10 -2.27
C LYS A 177 2.44 12.33 -3.51
N GLU A 178 2.60 13.46 -4.19
CA GLU A 178 1.88 13.78 -5.42
C GLU A 178 2.15 12.75 -6.53
N ASP A 179 3.41 12.38 -6.75
CA ASP A 179 3.80 11.33 -7.70
C ASP A 179 3.17 9.97 -7.36
N LEU A 180 3.13 9.59 -6.08
CA LEU A 180 2.49 8.35 -5.63
C LEU A 180 0.98 8.36 -5.84
N VAL A 181 0.31 9.46 -5.49
CA VAL A 181 -1.14 9.62 -5.69
C VAL A 181 -1.47 9.60 -7.18
N ALA A 182 -0.65 10.23 -8.02
CA ALA A 182 -0.83 10.25 -9.48
C ALA A 182 -0.79 8.85 -10.12
N ILE A 183 -0.06 7.90 -9.51
CA ILE A 183 -0.04 6.50 -9.96
C ILE A 183 -1.10 5.62 -9.27
N GLY A 184 -1.97 6.19 -8.43
CA GLY A 184 -3.09 5.48 -7.80
C GLY A 184 -2.87 5.03 -6.36
N ALA A 185 -1.84 5.55 -5.68
CA ALA A 185 -1.68 5.31 -4.25
C ALA A 185 -2.72 6.09 -3.41
N PRO A 186 -3.26 5.50 -2.33
CA PRO A 186 -4.23 6.18 -1.46
C PRO A 186 -3.61 7.35 -0.70
N ALA A 187 -4.18 8.54 -0.86
CA ALA A 187 -3.60 9.78 -0.35
C ALA A 187 -3.61 9.88 1.18
N GLU A 188 -4.60 9.29 1.85
CA GLU A 188 -4.77 9.25 3.31
C GLU A 188 -3.79 8.29 4.00
N LYS A 189 -3.30 7.26 3.29
CA LYS A 189 -2.23 6.42 3.81
C LYS A 189 -0.87 7.11 3.81
N ILE A 190 -0.72 8.19 3.03
CA ILE A 190 0.57 8.86 2.83
C ILE A 190 0.63 10.14 3.66
N ILE A 191 1.50 10.15 4.68
CA ILE A 191 1.90 11.37 5.37
C ILE A 191 3.20 11.91 4.79
N VAL A 192 3.37 13.24 4.80
CA VAL A 192 4.61 13.88 4.34
C VAL A 192 5.45 14.21 5.58
N LEU A 193 6.57 13.51 5.77
CA LEU A 193 7.54 13.81 6.81
C LEU A 193 8.93 13.90 6.18
N ARG A 194 9.48 15.11 6.17
CA ARG A 194 10.85 15.37 5.70
C ARG A 194 11.90 14.63 6.54
N ASN A 195 13.13 14.55 6.04
CA ASN A 195 14.26 14.31 6.95
C ASN A 195 14.62 15.61 7.70
N GLY A 196 15.32 15.47 8.82
CA GLY A 196 15.97 16.59 9.49
C GLY A 196 17.46 16.71 9.16
N VAL A 197 18.08 17.71 9.78
CA VAL A 197 19.54 17.90 9.84
C VAL A 197 20.02 17.82 11.29
N ASP A 198 21.20 17.24 11.48
CA ASP A 198 21.89 17.21 12.78
C ASP A 198 22.57 18.56 13.00
N LEU A 199 21.95 19.43 13.81
CA LEU A 199 22.41 20.80 14.04
C LEU A 199 23.63 20.90 14.97
N ASP A 200 24.00 19.79 15.63
CA ASP A 200 25.19 19.69 16.48
C ASP A 200 26.42 19.31 15.65
N LEU A 201 26.24 18.37 14.71
CA LEU A 201 27.27 17.97 13.76
C LEU A 201 27.51 19.06 12.70
N PHE A 202 26.44 19.51 12.05
CA PHE A 202 26.50 20.56 11.04
C PHE A 202 26.22 21.89 11.71
N ARG A 203 27.31 22.59 12.07
CA ARG A 203 27.26 23.89 12.72
C ARG A 203 28.36 24.83 12.22
N PRO A 204 28.23 26.14 12.45
CA PRO A 204 29.33 27.07 12.19
C PRO A 204 30.59 26.65 12.96
N LEU A 205 31.70 26.52 12.24
CA LEU A 205 33.04 26.25 12.74
C LEU A 205 33.98 27.42 12.42
N ASP A 206 35.24 27.36 12.86
CA ASP A 206 36.26 28.33 12.49
C ASP A 206 36.62 28.20 10.99
N ARG A 207 35.88 28.95 10.17
CA ARG A 207 36.03 28.98 8.72
C ARG A 207 37.41 29.49 8.29
N ALA A 208 38.01 30.42 9.02
CA ALA A 208 39.32 30.97 8.65
C ALA A 208 40.40 29.88 8.79
N ALA A 209 40.42 29.17 9.92
CA ALA A 209 41.33 28.05 10.15
C ALA A 209 41.12 26.91 9.14
N ILE A 210 39.86 26.57 8.82
CA ILE A 210 39.56 25.52 7.83
C ILE A 210 40.09 25.93 6.45
N ARG A 211 39.83 27.17 6.01
CA ARG A 211 40.28 27.67 4.70
C ARG A 211 41.80 27.73 4.60
N ASP A 212 42.48 28.17 5.65
CA ASP A 212 43.95 28.19 5.71
C ASP A 212 44.54 26.78 5.58
N ARG A 213 44.05 25.82 6.39
CA ARG A 213 44.47 24.41 6.32
C ARG A 213 44.21 23.79 4.95
N MET A 214 43.08 24.11 4.35
CA MET A 214 42.74 23.65 3.00
C MET A 214 43.43 24.47 1.91
N ARG A 215 44.17 25.55 2.22
CA ARG A 215 44.80 26.47 1.25
C ARG A 215 43.79 27.00 0.24
N LEU A 216 42.67 27.54 0.72
CA LEU A 216 41.58 28.08 -0.08
C LEU A 216 41.59 29.61 -0.05
N GLU A 217 41.67 30.21 -1.24
CA GLU A 217 41.61 31.65 -1.44
C GLU A 217 40.42 32.00 -2.32
N GLY A 218 39.90 33.22 -2.19
CA GLY A 218 38.76 33.71 -2.95
C GLY A 218 37.42 33.08 -2.57
N ARG A 219 36.55 32.93 -3.58
CA ARG A 219 35.20 32.39 -3.46
C ARG A 219 35.25 30.86 -3.55
N VAL A 220 34.45 30.17 -2.74
CA VAL A 220 34.46 28.70 -2.67
C VAL A 220 33.06 28.15 -2.90
N ALA A 221 32.87 27.37 -3.95
CA ALA A 221 31.69 26.55 -4.17
C ALA A 221 31.96 25.09 -3.74
N ALA A 222 30.96 24.41 -3.22
CA ALA A 222 31.01 22.97 -2.93
C ALA A 222 29.98 22.20 -3.75
N PHE A 223 30.37 21.02 -4.20
CA PHE A 223 29.50 19.99 -4.74
C PHE A 223 29.67 18.74 -3.88
N VAL A 224 28.57 18.24 -3.31
CA VAL A 224 28.59 17.03 -2.47
C VAL A 224 27.60 16.01 -3.00
N GLY A 225 28.09 14.85 -3.43
CA GLY A 225 27.26 13.77 -3.95
C GLY A 225 27.99 12.83 -4.90
N GLY A 226 27.32 11.74 -5.28
CA GLY A 226 27.89 10.75 -6.20
C GLY A 226 28.23 11.34 -7.57
N LEU A 227 29.39 10.97 -8.12
CA LEU A 227 29.86 11.41 -9.44
C LEU A 227 29.21 10.56 -10.55
N ILE A 228 27.93 10.83 -10.78
CA ILE A 228 27.07 10.22 -11.80
C ILE A 228 26.32 11.31 -12.57
N ASP A 229 25.96 11.03 -13.82
CA ASP A 229 25.43 12.03 -14.77
C ASP A 229 24.23 12.83 -14.22
N ARG A 230 23.27 12.15 -13.59
CA ARG A 230 22.08 12.79 -13.03
C ARG A 230 22.35 13.79 -11.90
N LYS A 231 23.54 13.78 -11.29
CA LYS A 231 23.91 14.75 -10.24
C LYS A 231 24.48 16.05 -10.82
N GLY A 232 24.84 16.09 -12.11
CA GLY A 232 25.17 17.32 -12.82
C GLY A 232 26.51 17.96 -12.41
N CYS A 233 27.48 17.20 -11.90
CA CYS A 233 28.79 17.75 -11.52
C CYS A 233 29.51 18.45 -12.70
N ASP A 234 29.24 18.02 -13.93
CA ASP A 234 29.69 18.67 -15.15
C ASP A 234 29.14 20.09 -15.33
N ILE A 235 27.88 20.32 -14.94
CA ILE A 235 27.27 21.66 -14.92
C ILE A 235 27.98 22.54 -13.89
N ALA A 236 28.30 22.00 -12.71
CA ALA A 236 29.03 22.74 -11.68
C ALA A 236 30.43 23.17 -12.15
N ILE A 237 31.18 22.27 -12.81
CA ILE A 237 32.50 22.58 -13.38
C ILE A 237 32.40 23.64 -14.47
N ARG A 238 31.40 23.57 -15.35
CA ARG A 238 31.19 24.60 -16.39
C ARG A 238 30.72 25.93 -15.84
N ALA A 239 29.96 25.92 -14.74
CA ALA A 239 29.50 27.13 -14.07
C ALA A 239 30.68 27.90 -13.47
N ILE A 240 31.56 27.23 -12.71
CA ILE A 240 32.72 27.90 -12.10
C ILE A 240 33.79 28.32 -13.12
N ALA A 241 33.83 27.71 -14.32
CA ALA A 241 34.67 28.18 -15.42
C ALA A 241 34.32 29.61 -15.88
N LYS A 242 33.07 30.04 -15.66
CA LYS A 242 32.57 31.37 -16.00
C LYS A 242 32.74 32.39 -14.87
N LEU A 243 33.28 31.97 -13.71
CA LEU A 243 33.46 32.81 -12.53
C LEU A 243 34.94 33.03 -12.24
N GLU A 244 35.30 34.27 -11.91
CA GLU A 244 36.64 34.64 -11.50
C GLU A 244 36.91 34.21 -10.04
N ASN A 245 38.16 33.86 -9.73
CA ASN A 245 38.65 33.59 -8.38
C ASN A 245 37.74 32.66 -7.55
N THR A 246 37.13 31.67 -8.23
CA THR A 246 36.21 30.72 -7.62
C THR A 246 36.79 29.31 -7.68
N VAL A 247 36.91 28.67 -6.51
CA VAL A 247 37.34 27.28 -6.33
C VAL A 247 36.11 26.38 -6.16
N LEU A 248 36.11 25.21 -6.81
CA LEU A 248 35.08 24.19 -6.63
C LEU A 248 35.64 22.99 -5.86
N LEU A 249 35.09 22.73 -4.67
CA LEU A 249 35.34 21.51 -3.90
C LEU A 249 34.34 20.43 -4.31
N ILE A 250 34.82 19.25 -4.69
CA ILE A 250 33.98 18.12 -5.10
C ILE A 250 34.18 16.97 -4.10
N ALA A 251 33.19 16.74 -3.24
CA ALA A 251 33.16 15.64 -2.29
C ALA A 251 32.22 14.53 -2.80
N GLY A 252 32.81 13.41 -3.19
CA GLY A 252 32.09 12.26 -3.71
C GLY A 252 32.92 11.40 -4.64
N GLU A 253 32.41 10.20 -4.92
CA GLU A 253 33.00 9.23 -5.83
C GLU A 253 31.99 8.76 -6.86
N GLY A 254 32.48 8.23 -7.97
CA GLY A 254 31.63 7.64 -8.98
C GLY A 254 32.30 7.42 -10.34
N PRO A 255 31.63 6.67 -11.23
CA PRO A 255 32.19 6.28 -12.52
C PRO A 255 32.51 7.48 -13.43
N ALA A 256 31.89 8.64 -13.21
CA ALA A 256 32.15 9.83 -14.02
C ALA A 256 33.44 10.58 -13.65
N ARG A 257 34.13 10.22 -12.55
CA ARG A 257 35.30 10.97 -12.03
C ARG A 257 36.33 11.31 -13.10
N LYS A 258 36.86 10.31 -13.83
CA LYS A 258 37.85 10.52 -14.90
C LYS A 258 37.35 11.46 -16.00
N ARG A 259 36.07 11.36 -16.37
CA ARG A 259 35.45 12.23 -17.39
C ARG A 259 35.34 13.68 -16.89
N LEU A 260 35.03 13.87 -15.60
CA LEU A 260 34.91 15.18 -14.96
C LEU A 260 36.28 15.85 -14.77
N GLU A 261 37.32 15.10 -14.39
CA GLU A 261 38.71 15.60 -14.34
C GLU A 261 39.19 16.05 -15.74
N ALA A 262 38.88 15.28 -16.78
CA ALA A 262 39.16 15.67 -18.16
C ALA A 262 38.34 16.90 -18.61
N LEU A 263 37.10 17.05 -18.12
CA LEU A 263 36.29 18.23 -18.37
C LEU A 263 36.91 19.47 -17.72
N ALA A 264 37.31 19.41 -16.45
CA ALA A 264 37.96 20.53 -15.76
C ALA A 264 39.22 21.01 -16.50
N LYS A 265 40.01 20.08 -17.08
CA LYS A 265 41.15 20.41 -17.94
C LYS A 265 40.73 21.13 -19.23
N ARG A 266 39.68 20.64 -19.92
CA ARG A 266 39.18 21.27 -21.15
C ARG A 266 38.60 22.66 -20.92
N GLU A 267 37.91 22.86 -19.81
CA GLU A 267 37.32 24.15 -19.41
C GLU A 267 38.36 25.10 -18.79
N GLY A 268 39.65 24.71 -18.70
CA GLY A 268 40.72 25.56 -18.20
C GLY A 268 40.67 25.86 -16.69
N VAL A 269 40.04 24.98 -15.89
CA VAL A 269 39.81 25.17 -14.45
C VAL A 269 40.36 24.04 -13.57
N ALA A 270 41.27 23.23 -14.11
CA ALA A 270 41.80 22.06 -13.40
C ALA A 270 42.51 22.41 -12.09
N ASP A 271 43.13 23.60 -12.00
CA ASP A 271 43.77 24.17 -10.80
C ASP A 271 42.75 24.69 -9.77
N ARG A 272 41.53 25.03 -10.22
CA ARG A 272 40.44 25.55 -9.40
C ARG A 272 39.42 24.48 -8.98
N VAL A 273 39.50 23.27 -9.52
CA VAL A 273 38.59 22.16 -9.16
C VAL A 273 39.33 21.11 -8.34
N ARG A 274 38.88 20.90 -7.09
CA ARG A 274 39.50 19.96 -6.15
C ARG A 274 38.61 18.75 -5.89
N PHE A 275 39.03 17.59 -6.38
CA PHE A 275 38.34 16.32 -6.15
C PHE A 275 38.80 15.69 -4.83
N LEU A 276 37.94 15.73 -3.81
CA LEU A 276 38.24 15.25 -2.45
C LEU A 276 37.99 13.75 -2.26
N GLY A 277 37.26 13.11 -3.19
CA GLY A 277 36.90 11.69 -3.09
C GLY A 277 35.76 11.44 -2.11
N GLU A 278 35.62 10.19 -1.64
CA GLU A 278 34.60 9.80 -0.66
C GLU A 278 35.00 10.32 0.73
N CYS A 279 34.20 11.22 1.29
CA CYS A 279 34.40 11.79 2.63
C CYS A 279 33.50 11.07 3.65
N ALA A 280 33.95 10.93 4.90
CA ALA A 280 33.06 10.53 5.96
C ALA A 280 32.00 11.62 6.18
N HIS A 281 30.82 11.22 6.65
CA HIS A 281 29.70 12.16 6.82
C HIS A 281 30.04 13.31 7.79
N GLU A 282 30.82 13.01 8.84
CA GLU A 282 31.28 13.97 9.83
C GLU A 282 32.24 15.02 9.24
N ASP A 283 33.06 14.63 8.28
CA ASP A 283 34.03 15.53 7.62
C ASP A 283 33.37 16.53 6.68
N LEU A 284 32.13 16.25 6.23
CA LEU A 284 31.40 17.15 5.34
C LEU A 284 31.14 18.52 5.98
N ALA A 285 31.03 18.58 7.31
CA ALA A 285 30.84 19.84 8.04
C ALA A 285 31.97 20.84 7.76
N GLU A 286 33.21 20.39 7.64
CA GLU A 286 34.33 21.28 7.30
C GLU A 286 34.24 21.80 5.87
N ILE A 287 33.82 20.95 4.93
CA ILE A 287 33.65 21.33 3.52
C ILE A 287 32.57 22.40 3.37
N TYR A 288 31.44 22.23 4.05
CA TYR A 288 30.36 23.22 4.06
C TYR A 288 30.75 24.51 4.77
N ASN A 289 31.54 24.44 5.85
CA ASN A 289 32.06 25.64 6.51
C ASN A 289 33.08 26.39 5.64
N ALA A 290 33.91 25.67 4.88
CA ALA A 290 34.84 26.26 3.93
C ALA A 290 34.12 26.93 2.76
N ALA A 291 33.02 26.34 2.28
CA ALA A 291 32.26 26.83 1.14
C ALA A 291 31.43 28.09 1.45
N ASP A 292 31.39 29.00 0.48
CA ASP A 292 30.45 30.12 0.45
C ASP A 292 29.07 29.67 -0.03
N ALA A 293 29.04 28.75 -1.01
CA ALA A 293 27.82 28.19 -1.54
C ALA A 293 27.93 26.69 -1.89
N LEU A 294 26.84 25.95 -1.73
CA LEU A 294 26.63 24.63 -2.31
C LEU A 294 25.99 24.78 -3.70
N ILE A 295 26.52 24.06 -4.69
CA ILE A 295 25.91 23.92 -6.03
C ILE A 295 25.35 22.51 -6.19
N LEU A 296 24.03 22.40 -6.40
CA LEU A 296 23.31 21.12 -6.55
C LEU A 296 22.48 21.09 -7.86
N PRO A 297 23.10 20.85 -9.02
CA PRO A 297 22.44 20.82 -10.33
C PRO A 297 21.80 19.45 -10.64
N SER A 298 21.29 18.76 -9.63
CA SER A 298 20.70 17.42 -9.76
C SER A 298 19.47 17.41 -10.65
N GLU A 299 19.31 16.35 -11.44
CA GLU A 299 18.11 16.10 -12.24
C GLU A 299 16.92 15.62 -11.38
N ARG A 300 17.21 14.80 -10.36
CA ARG A 300 16.21 14.14 -9.51
C ARG A 300 16.73 14.05 -8.09
N GLU A 301 15.89 14.43 -7.14
CA GLU A 301 16.11 14.29 -5.70
C GLU A 301 14.82 13.82 -5.03
N GLY A 302 14.96 13.20 -3.84
CA GLY A 302 13.83 13.00 -2.94
C GLY A 302 13.78 14.14 -1.93
N TRP A 303 14.52 13.98 -0.84
CA TRP A 303 14.82 15.05 0.11
C TRP A 303 16.35 15.18 0.27
N PRO A 304 17.00 16.16 -0.38
CA PRO A 304 18.46 16.24 -0.43
C PRO A 304 19.04 16.79 0.88
N ASN A 305 19.41 15.90 1.82
CA ASN A 305 19.99 16.30 3.11
C ASN A 305 21.20 17.23 2.98
N VAL A 306 22.03 17.06 1.93
CA VAL A 306 23.19 17.94 1.65
C VAL A 306 22.84 19.42 1.56
N VAL A 307 21.61 19.76 1.16
CA VAL A 307 21.10 21.15 1.14
C VAL A 307 20.96 21.66 2.58
N LEU A 308 20.31 20.88 3.45
CA LEU A 308 20.12 21.25 4.85
C LEU A 308 21.45 21.30 5.61
N GLU A 309 22.33 20.34 5.37
CA GLU A 309 23.67 20.26 5.98
C GLU A 309 24.54 21.47 5.61
N ALA A 310 24.51 21.89 4.33
CA ALA A 310 25.19 23.09 3.87
C ALA A 310 24.62 24.36 4.51
N MET A 311 23.28 24.51 4.51
CA MET A 311 22.63 25.66 5.15
C MET A 311 22.91 25.71 6.65
N ALA A 312 22.94 24.56 7.33
CA ALA A 312 23.28 24.46 8.74
C ALA A 312 24.72 24.89 9.03
N CYS A 313 25.65 24.78 8.08
CA CYS A 313 27.00 25.34 8.21
C CYS A 313 27.10 26.82 7.77
N GLY A 314 25.99 27.41 7.32
CA GLY A 314 25.90 28.78 6.82
C GLY A 314 26.31 28.95 5.35
N ALA A 315 26.39 27.88 4.56
CA ALA A 315 26.65 27.97 3.12
C ALA A 315 25.34 28.17 2.33
N TYR A 316 25.31 29.18 1.46
CA TYR A 316 24.15 29.45 0.60
C TYR A 316 23.93 28.31 -0.39
N VAL A 317 22.69 28.02 -0.78
CA VAL A 317 22.43 26.90 -1.71
C VAL A 317 21.94 27.40 -3.06
N VAL A 318 22.60 26.97 -4.14
CA VAL A 318 22.13 27.11 -5.52
C VAL A 318 21.78 25.72 -6.04
N ALA A 319 20.50 25.41 -6.16
CA ALA A 319 20.02 24.08 -6.54
C ALA A 319 19.12 24.11 -7.77
N ALA A 320 19.13 23.04 -8.55
CA ALA A 320 18.13 22.82 -9.59
C ALA A 320 16.74 22.59 -8.98
N ASP A 321 15.72 22.85 -9.79
CA ASP A 321 14.35 22.48 -9.46
C ASP A 321 14.13 20.95 -9.53
N ALA A 322 14.48 20.25 -8.46
CA ALA A 322 14.38 18.79 -8.39
C ALA A 322 13.86 18.31 -7.03
N GLY A 323 12.76 17.54 -7.03
CA GLY A 323 12.18 16.92 -5.84
C GLY A 323 11.92 17.92 -4.71
N GLY A 324 12.33 17.57 -3.49
CA GLY A 324 12.15 18.40 -2.30
C GLY A 324 12.95 19.71 -2.27
N CYS A 325 13.76 20.06 -3.29
CA CYS A 325 14.54 21.30 -3.28
C CYS A 325 13.65 22.55 -3.12
N ARG A 326 12.53 22.66 -3.85
CA ARG A 326 11.58 23.78 -3.69
C ARG A 326 10.87 23.80 -2.34
N GLU A 327 10.74 22.63 -1.70
CA GLU A 327 10.15 22.53 -0.38
C GLU A 327 11.12 23.02 0.71
N ILE A 328 12.42 22.80 0.51
CA ILE A 328 13.49 23.24 1.41
C ILE A 328 13.83 24.71 1.19
N ILE A 329 14.00 25.17 -0.06
CA ILE A 329 14.50 26.52 -0.37
C ILE A 329 13.32 27.45 -0.63
N ARG A 330 12.72 27.95 0.46
CA ARG A 330 11.58 28.90 0.39
C ARG A 330 11.96 30.35 0.70
N SER A 331 13.17 30.57 1.20
CA SER A 331 13.71 31.92 1.44
C SER A 331 14.89 32.20 0.52
N ALA A 332 14.85 33.37 -0.14
CA ALA A 332 15.96 33.89 -0.91
C ALA A 332 17.23 34.11 -0.06
N ASP A 333 17.09 34.17 1.27
CA ASP A 333 18.20 34.35 2.21
C ASP A 333 19.04 33.08 2.38
N ALA A 334 18.46 31.91 2.12
CA ALA A 334 19.11 30.62 2.35
C ALA A 334 19.57 29.96 1.05
N GLY A 335 18.88 30.22 -0.04
CA GLY A 335 19.23 29.64 -1.33
C GLY A 335 18.38 30.14 -2.49
N ARG A 336 18.72 29.64 -3.67
CA ARG A 336 18.05 29.91 -4.93
C ARG A 336 17.79 28.62 -5.71
N ILE A 337 16.57 28.50 -6.22
CA ILE A 337 16.20 27.47 -7.19
C ILE A 337 16.47 27.97 -8.61
N VAL A 338 17.21 27.19 -9.38
CA VAL A 338 17.51 27.45 -10.79
C VAL A 338 16.62 26.54 -11.65
N ALA A 339 15.75 27.16 -12.46
CA ALA A 339 14.80 26.44 -13.31
C ALA A 339 15.49 25.66 -14.45
N ASN A 340 16.51 26.26 -15.07
CA ASN A 340 17.23 25.68 -16.19
C ASN A 340 18.54 25.03 -15.72
N ARG A 341 18.74 23.75 -16.05
CA ARG A 341 19.96 22.99 -15.71
C ARG A 341 21.15 23.34 -16.60
N GLU A 342 21.35 24.64 -16.84
CA GLU A 342 22.40 25.18 -17.72
C GLU A 342 23.51 25.88 -16.93
N PRO A 343 24.79 25.72 -17.31
CA PRO A 343 25.92 26.30 -16.57
C PRO A 343 25.84 27.81 -16.35
N ASP A 344 25.33 28.57 -17.33
CA ASP A 344 25.19 30.03 -17.24
C ASP A 344 24.25 30.46 -16.11
N ALA A 345 23.13 29.77 -15.96
CA ALA A 345 22.15 30.07 -14.93
C ALA A 345 22.70 29.80 -13.52
N PHE A 346 23.47 28.72 -13.36
CA PHE A 346 24.15 28.41 -12.11
C PHE A 346 25.29 29.38 -11.81
N ALA A 347 26.07 29.80 -12.80
CA ALA A 347 27.13 30.79 -12.63
C ALA A 347 26.57 32.14 -12.16
N ALA A 348 25.50 32.63 -12.82
CA ALA A 348 24.84 33.87 -12.43
C ALA A 348 24.29 33.80 -10.99
N ALA A 349 23.61 32.71 -10.63
CA ALA A 349 23.08 32.51 -9.29
C ALA A 349 24.18 32.41 -8.22
N LEU A 350 25.31 31.77 -8.52
CA LEU A 350 26.47 31.71 -7.63
C LEU A 350 27.10 33.09 -7.43
N ASN A 351 27.26 33.89 -8.49
CA ASN A 351 27.83 35.23 -8.37
C ASN A 351 27.00 36.14 -7.45
N GLU A 352 25.67 36.14 -7.64
CA GLU A 352 24.74 36.88 -6.78
C GLU A 352 24.78 36.39 -5.33
N ALA A 353 24.87 35.06 -5.13
CA ALA A 353 25.00 34.47 -3.81
C ALA A 353 26.29 34.91 -3.10
N PHE A 354 27.41 35.01 -3.81
CA PHE A 354 28.69 35.44 -3.23
C PHE A 354 28.70 36.92 -2.84
N GLU A 355 27.92 37.77 -3.50
CA GLU A 355 27.84 39.20 -3.21
C GLU A 355 26.97 39.50 -1.98
N ASN A 356 25.91 38.73 -1.76
CA ASN A 356 24.90 38.98 -0.73
C ASN A 356 24.90 37.93 0.40
N LEU A 357 26.01 37.21 0.59
CA LEU A 357 26.09 36.09 1.53
C LEU A 357 26.01 36.57 3.00
N ASP A 358 24.88 36.31 3.65
CA ASP A 358 24.75 36.34 5.11
C ASP A 358 24.67 34.92 5.67
N ARG A 359 25.83 34.37 6.05
CA ARG A 359 25.95 33.01 6.59
C ARG A 359 25.11 32.80 7.85
N ALA A 360 24.97 33.82 8.69
CA ALA A 360 24.22 33.71 9.95
C ALA A 360 22.72 33.60 9.66
N ARG A 361 22.24 34.33 8.65
CA ARG A 361 20.84 34.22 8.19
C ARG A 361 20.56 32.88 7.52
N VAL A 362 21.49 32.36 6.71
CA VAL A 362 21.40 31.00 6.14
C VAL A 362 21.32 29.95 7.26
N ARG A 363 22.19 30.02 8.28
CA ARG A 363 22.16 29.13 9.45
C ARG A 363 20.81 29.19 10.16
N ARG A 364 20.33 30.38 10.49
CA ARG A 364 19.05 30.56 11.20
C ARG A 364 17.89 29.94 10.43
N TYR A 365 17.93 30.01 9.10
CA TYR A 365 16.95 29.33 8.26
C TYR A 365 17.02 27.81 8.39
N ALA A 366 18.23 27.23 8.49
CA ALA A 366 18.42 25.79 8.61
C ALA A 366 17.92 25.21 9.95
N GLU A 367 17.91 26.01 11.03
CA GLU A 367 17.58 25.55 12.39
C GLU A 367 16.14 25.03 12.53
N GLN A 368 15.21 25.48 11.68
CA GLN A 368 13.83 24.97 11.63
C GLN A 368 13.73 23.53 11.05
N PHE A 369 14.83 23.00 10.50
CA PHE A 369 14.87 21.68 9.88
C PHE A 369 15.52 20.63 10.78
N SER A 370 15.56 20.83 12.11
CA SER A 370 16.03 19.81 13.04
C SER A 370 15.23 18.50 12.92
N TRP A 371 15.79 17.43 13.49
CA TRP A 371 15.11 16.13 13.54
C TRP A 371 13.97 16.06 14.55
N ASP A 372 13.84 17.01 15.47
CA ASP A 372 12.94 16.91 16.63
C ASP A 372 11.47 16.85 16.19
N ASP A 373 10.99 17.86 15.46
CA ASP A 373 9.61 17.93 14.98
C ASP A 373 9.23 16.70 14.13
N THR A 374 10.16 16.24 13.28
CA THR A 374 9.96 15.05 12.45
C THR A 374 9.88 13.79 13.29
N SER A 375 10.70 13.67 14.33
CA SER A 375 10.72 12.52 15.22
C SER A 375 9.46 12.45 16.10
N ASP A 376 8.97 13.60 16.55
CA ASP A 376 7.73 13.72 17.33
C ASP A 376 6.52 13.33 16.45
N ALA A 377 6.43 13.89 15.25
CA ALA A 377 5.38 13.55 14.28
C ALA A 377 5.43 12.07 13.87
N LEU A 378 6.63 11.51 13.71
CA LEU A 378 6.81 10.10 13.38
C LEU A 378 6.37 9.20 14.54
N THR A 379 6.68 9.57 15.78
CA THR A 379 6.25 8.83 16.98
C THR A 379 4.73 8.80 17.09
N ALA A 380 4.07 9.94 16.88
CA ALA A 380 2.61 10.01 16.86
C ALA A 380 2.00 9.14 15.75
N PHE A 381 2.61 9.15 14.56
CA PHE A 381 2.17 8.30 13.45
C PHE A 381 2.33 6.81 13.74
N TYR A 382 3.47 6.40 14.31
CA TYR A 382 3.73 5.03 14.73
C TYR A 382 2.75 4.55 15.81
N ALA A 383 2.48 5.37 16.83
CA ALA A 383 1.52 5.05 17.88
C ALA A 383 0.11 4.85 17.30
N ARG A 384 -0.36 5.76 16.43
CA ARG A 384 -1.66 5.65 15.77
C ARG A 384 -1.80 4.33 15.00
N ILE A 385 -0.79 3.95 14.20
CA ILE A 385 -0.83 2.70 13.42
C ILE A 385 -0.82 1.46 14.33
N ALA A 386 -0.05 1.48 15.41
CA ALA A 386 -0.04 0.40 16.38
C ALA A 386 -1.41 0.24 17.07
N ASP A 387 -2.06 1.34 17.42
CA ASP A 387 -3.36 1.38 18.10
C ASP A 387 -4.52 0.97 17.18
N GLU A 388 -4.54 1.43 15.93
CA GLU A 388 -5.58 1.09 14.93
C GLU A 388 -5.68 -0.42 14.71
N ARG A 389 -4.54 -1.12 14.70
CA ARG A 389 -4.49 -2.58 14.56
C ARG A 389 -4.82 -3.33 15.86
N ALA A 390 -4.73 -2.65 17.01
CA ALA A 390 -5.04 -3.22 18.32
C ALA A 390 -6.53 -3.17 18.69
N ALA A 391 -7.34 -2.31 18.04
CA ALA A 391 -8.78 -2.20 18.30
C ALA A 391 -9.54 -3.49 17.91
N PRO A 392 -10.08 -4.26 18.87
CA PRO A 392 -10.56 -5.61 18.58
C PRO A 392 -11.99 -5.63 18.05
N THR A 393 -12.17 -5.89 16.75
CA THR A 393 -13.42 -6.47 16.24
C THR A 393 -13.38 -7.98 16.51
N ARG A 394 -14.26 -8.47 17.39
CA ARG A 394 -14.32 -9.89 17.75
C ARG A 394 -15.30 -10.60 16.83
N SER A 395 -14.90 -11.77 16.35
CA SER A 395 -15.80 -12.65 15.62
C SER A 395 -15.94 -13.97 16.38
N ALA A 396 -17.14 -14.52 16.38
CA ALA A 396 -17.46 -15.79 17.01
C ALA A 396 -18.35 -16.62 16.08
N PRO A 397 -18.16 -17.96 16.00
CA PRO A 397 -19.02 -18.81 15.18
C PRO A 397 -20.49 -18.64 15.60
N ALA A 398 -21.41 -18.64 14.65
CA ALA A 398 -22.83 -18.58 14.97
C ALA A 398 -23.29 -19.98 15.41
N ILE A 399 -23.89 -20.06 16.60
CA ILE A 399 -24.54 -21.29 17.06
C ILE A 399 -25.94 -21.31 16.45
N MET A 400 -26.14 -22.16 15.45
CA MET A 400 -27.44 -22.34 14.80
C MET A 400 -28.09 -23.63 15.29
N ARG A 401 -29.41 -23.60 15.52
CA ARG A 401 -30.18 -24.83 15.76
C ARG A 401 -29.98 -25.80 14.59
N ASN A 402 -29.82 -27.08 14.89
CA ASN A 402 -29.68 -28.10 13.86
C ASN A 402 -30.94 -28.11 12.97
N THR A 403 -30.78 -27.70 11.72
CA THR A 403 -31.86 -27.62 10.75
C THR A 403 -32.28 -28.99 10.20
N GLY A 404 -31.52 -30.06 10.50
CA GLY A 404 -31.75 -31.43 10.00
C GLY A 404 -31.49 -31.62 8.49
N LYS A 405 -31.64 -30.56 7.68
CA LYS A 405 -31.37 -30.49 6.23
C LYS A 405 -30.51 -29.28 5.89
N ALA A 406 -29.78 -29.33 4.77
CA ALA A 406 -29.11 -28.14 4.25
C ALA A 406 -30.16 -27.12 3.74
N ARG A 407 -29.95 -25.84 4.06
CA ARG A 407 -30.80 -24.73 3.65
C ARG A 407 -30.09 -23.86 2.61
N LEU A 408 -30.82 -23.41 1.59
CA LEU A 408 -30.28 -22.58 0.50
C LEU A 408 -30.80 -21.15 0.57
N LEU A 409 -29.88 -20.21 0.77
CA LEU A 409 -30.04 -18.80 0.49
C LEU A 409 -29.77 -18.55 -1.00
N PHE A 410 -30.65 -17.80 -1.64
CA PHE A 410 -30.48 -17.41 -3.03
C PHE A 410 -30.37 -15.89 -3.12
N THR A 411 -29.16 -15.40 -3.37
CA THR A 411 -28.84 -13.97 -3.31
C THR A 411 -28.50 -13.43 -4.68
N ILE A 412 -29.04 -12.26 -5.03
CA ILE A 412 -28.79 -11.61 -6.30
C ILE A 412 -28.23 -10.23 -6.04
N ASP A 413 -27.03 -10.00 -6.56
CA ASP A 413 -26.36 -8.71 -6.52
C ASP A 413 -26.91 -7.90 -7.71
N THR A 414 -27.95 -7.09 -7.46
CA THR A 414 -28.68 -6.32 -8.47
C THR A 414 -28.07 -4.94 -8.64
N GLU A 415 -27.41 -4.75 -9.77
CA GLU A 415 -26.49 -3.63 -10.00
C GLU A 415 -26.60 -3.04 -11.40
N GLU A 416 -26.00 -1.86 -11.56
CA GLU A 416 -25.81 -1.17 -12.83
C GLU A 416 -24.73 -1.83 -13.71
N THR A 417 -24.82 -1.63 -15.03
CA THR A 417 -23.77 -2.02 -15.98
C THR A 417 -22.80 -0.85 -16.19
N PHE A 418 -21.49 -1.11 -16.13
CA PHE A 418 -20.44 -0.09 -16.25
C PHE A 418 -19.11 -0.68 -16.73
N ASP A 419 -18.13 0.18 -17.04
CA ASP A 419 -16.79 -0.23 -17.44
C ASP A 419 -15.93 -0.56 -16.20
N TRP A 420 -15.58 -1.84 -16.02
CA TRP A 420 -14.73 -2.32 -14.92
C TRP A 420 -13.30 -1.74 -14.90
N SER A 421 -12.86 -1.06 -15.97
CA SER A 421 -11.62 -0.30 -15.98
C SER A 421 -11.75 1.11 -15.36
N ARG A 422 -12.98 1.57 -15.10
CA ARG A 422 -13.30 2.92 -14.62
C ARG A 422 -14.38 2.90 -13.54
N PHE A 423 -13.99 3.14 -12.30
CA PHE A 423 -14.91 3.34 -11.18
C PHE A 423 -15.43 4.79 -11.16
N SER A 424 -16.37 5.09 -12.05
CA SER A 424 -16.98 6.41 -12.21
C SER A 424 -18.35 6.49 -11.54
N ALA A 425 -18.69 7.68 -11.02
CA ALA A 425 -20.01 7.97 -10.48
C ALA A 425 -21.07 8.26 -11.56
N ASP A 426 -20.63 8.61 -12.77
CA ASP A 426 -21.51 9.16 -13.81
C ASP A 426 -21.58 8.28 -15.08
N GLU A 427 -20.69 7.28 -15.21
CA GLU A 427 -20.61 6.40 -16.39
C GLU A 427 -21.17 5.01 -16.08
N TYR A 428 -22.50 4.87 -16.09
CA TYR A 428 -23.18 3.58 -15.92
C TYR A 428 -24.50 3.52 -16.68
N ARG A 429 -25.11 2.34 -16.74
CA ARG A 429 -26.45 2.11 -17.27
C ARG A 429 -27.27 1.26 -16.32
N VAL A 430 -28.54 1.63 -16.15
CA VAL A 430 -29.52 0.86 -15.40
C VAL A 430 -30.35 0.06 -16.39
N GLU A 431 -30.31 -1.27 -16.25
CA GLU A 431 -31.08 -2.17 -17.10
C GLU A 431 -32.53 -2.31 -16.62
N ARG A 432 -33.43 -2.62 -17.53
CA ARG A 432 -34.83 -2.92 -17.16
C ARG A 432 -34.92 -4.30 -16.48
N PRO A 433 -35.87 -4.50 -15.56
CA PRO A 433 -35.97 -5.74 -14.75
C PRO A 433 -36.47 -6.98 -15.53
N ALA A 434 -36.52 -6.95 -16.86
CA ALA A 434 -37.07 -8.03 -17.69
C ALA A 434 -36.30 -9.35 -17.50
N ALA A 435 -34.98 -9.30 -17.43
CA ALA A 435 -34.16 -10.49 -17.23
C ALA A 435 -34.25 -11.02 -15.78
N VAL A 436 -34.29 -10.11 -14.80
CA VAL A 436 -34.54 -10.44 -13.39
C VAL A 436 -35.91 -11.12 -13.22
N ARG A 437 -36.93 -10.71 -13.98
CA ARG A 437 -38.25 -11.35 -13.99
C ARG A 437 -38.19 -12.81 -14.40
N ARG A 438 -37.37 -13.17 -15.40
CA ARG A 438 -37.16 -14.57 -15.82
C ARG A 438 -36.55 -15.40 -14.69
N LEU A 439 -35.56 -14.84 -14.00
CA LEU A 439 -34.93 -15.49 -12.84
C LEU A 439 -35.91 -15.67 -11.67
N GLN A 440 -36.71 -14.65 -11.37
CA GLN A 440 -37.75 -14.71 -10.34
C GLN A 440 -38.74 -15.85 -10.62
N SER A 441 -39.20 -16.00 -11.87
CA SER A 441 -40.07 -17.13 -12.27
C SER A 441 -39.43 -18.49 -12.03
N ILE A 442 -38.11 -18.63 -12.19
CA ILE A 442 -37.39 -19.88 -11.90
C ILE A 442 -37.34 -20.13 -10.39
N ALA A 443 -37.03 -19.12 -9.60
CA ALA A 443 -36.96 -19.24 -8.13
C ALA A 443 -38.31 -19.67 -7.52
N GLU A 444 -39.41 -19.11 -8.04
CA GLU A 444 -40.77 -19.40 -7.58
C GLU A 444 -41.20 -20.85 -7.79
N GLN A 445 -40.71 -21.51 -8.84
CA GLN A 445 -40.96 -22.95 -9.07
C GLN A 445 -40.45 -23.84 -7.93
N TYR A 446 -39.50 -23.33 -7.13
CA TYR A 446 -38.84 -24.05 -6.04
C TYR A 446 -39.12 -23.41 -4.66
N ALA A 447 -40.15 -22.56 -4.57
CA ALA A 447 -40.51 -21.83 -3.35
C ALA A 447 -39.35 -21.05 -2.72
N LEU A 448 -38.39 -20.60 -3.53
CA LEU A 448 -37.33 -19.71 -3.08
C LEU A 448 -37.83 -18.28 -3.03
N ARG A 449 -37.50 -17.59 -1.94
CA ARG A 449 -37.61 -16.15 -1.81
C ARG A 449 -36.21 -15.56 -2.00
N PRO A 450 -35.87 -15.03 -3.18
CA PRO A 450 -34.53 -14.50 -3.40
C PRO A 450 -34.30 -13.22 -2.58
N ILE A 451 -33.06 -13.00 -2.14
CA ILE A 451 -32.65 -11.73 -1.54
C ILE A 451 -31.99 -10.89 -2.64
N TYR A 452 -32.65 -9.81 -3.06
CA TYR A 452 -32.10 -8.85 -4.01
C TYR A 452 -31.35 -7.73 -3.28
N PHE A 453 -30.04 -7.64 -3.48
CA PHE A 453 -29.22 -6.55 -3.01
C PHE A 453 -29.17 -5.46 -4.07
N LEU A 454 -29.72 -4.28 -3.78
CA LEU A 454 -29.94 -3.23 -4.77
C LEU A 454 -28.90 -2.11 -4.61
N THR A 455 -28.22 -1.72 -5.70
CA THR A 455 -27.31 -0.57 -5.70
C THR A 455 -28.08 0.75 -5.72
N HIS A 456 -27.41 1.86 -5.40
CA HIS A 456 -28.03 3.19 -5.39
C HIS A 456 -28.75 3.50 -6.72
N PRO A 457 -28.14 3.32 -7.92
CA PRO A 457 -28.84 3.52 -9.19
C PRO A 457 -30.13 2.71 -9.35
N ILE A 458 -30.12 1.44 -8.92
CA ILE A 458 -31.30 0.55 -9.01
C ILE A 458 -32.41 1.00 -8.06
N VAL A 459 -32.05 1.43 -6.85
CA VAL A 459 -33.00 1.91 -5.83
C VAL A 459 -33.68 3.22 -6.26
N THR A 460 -32.95 4.11 -6.94
CA THR A 460 -33.47 5.43 -7.36
C THR A 460 -34.17 5.42 -8.71
N ASP A 461 -34.01 4.36 -9.50
CA ASP A 461 -34.73 4.20 -10.76
C ASP A 461 -36.20 3.80 -10.52
N ALA A 462 -37.15 4.57 -11.04
CA ALA A 462 -38.56 4.39 -10.74
C ALA A 462 -39.14 3.06 -11.26
N GLU A 463 -38.68 2.57 -12.43
CA GLU A 463 -39.15 1.31 -13.01
C GLU A 463 -38.66 0.11 -12.19
N ASN A 464 -37.36 0.07 -11.87
CA ASN A 464 -36.76 -0.96 -11.03
C ASN A 464 -37.31 -0.93 -9.60
N ALA A 465 -37.36 0.24 -8.95
CA ALA A 465 -37.91 0.38 -7.61
C ALA A 465 -39.38 -0.10 -7.55
N GLY A 466 -40.20 0.27 -8.54
CA GLY A 466 -41.58 -0.20 -8.64
C GLY A 466 -41.70 -1.72 -8.82
N PHE A 467 -40.78 -2.36 -9.55
CA PHE A 467 -40.72 -3.81 -9.71
C PHE A 467 -40.37 -4.52 -8.41
N PHE A 468 -39.28 -4.13 -7.74
CA PHE A 468 -38.84 -4.77 -6.51
C PHE A 468 -39.78 -4.51 -5.33
N ARG A 469 -40.42 -3.34 -5.27
CA ARG A 469 -41.45 -3.04 -4.26
C ARG A 469 -42.59 -4.05 -4.30
N ARG A 470 -43.14 -4.33 -5.50
CA ARG A 470 -44.21 -5.33 -5.65
C ARG A 470 -43.77 -6.73 -5.21
N LEU A 471 -42.54 -7.15 -5.56
CA LEU A 471 -42.04 -8.46 -5.12
C LEU A 471 -41.90 -8.55 -3.59
N ALA A 472 -41.50 -7.47 -2.93
CA ALA A 472 -41.39 -7.42 -1.48
C ALA A 472 -42.77 -7.40 -0.79
N GLU A 473 -43.71 -6.60 -1.29
CA GLU A 473 -45.10 -6.52 -0.80
C GLU A 473 -45.83 -7.87 -0.92
N ASP A 474 -45.61 -8.59 -2.03
CA ASP A 474 -46.18 -9.92 -2.27
C ASP A 474 -45.44 -11.04 -1.50
N ALA A 475 -44.43 -10.72 -0.67
CA ALA A 475 -43.53 -11.67 0.01
C ALA A 475 -42.83 -12.67 -0.93
N ARG A 476 -42.64 -12.30 -2.20
CA ARG A 476 -41.97 -13.11 -3.24
C ARG A 476 -40.46 -12.91 -3.29
N ALA A 477 -39.96 -11.84 -2.71
CA ALA A 477 -38.54 -11.57 -2.55
C ALA A 477 -38.24 -10.82 -1.25
N ASP A 478 -37.01 -10.97 -0.76
CA ASP A 478 -36.43 -10.14 0.31
C ASP A 478 -35.53 -9.08 -0.35
N LEU A 479 -35.40 -7.91 0.29
CA LEU A 479 -34.60 -6.80 -0.25
C LEU A 479 -33.50 -6.39 0.73
N GLY A 480 -32.33 -6.06 0.18
CA GLY A 480 -31.19 -5.51 0.89
C GLY A 480 -30.47 -4.44 0.07
N ILE A 481 -29.44 -3.85 0.65
CA ILE A 481 -28.62 -2.84 0.00
C ILE A 481 -27.32 -3.44 -0.55
N HIS A 482 -26.95 -3.04 -1.77
CA HIS A 482 -25.67 -3.37 -2.38
C HIS A 482 -24.80 -2.10 -2.47
N LEU A 483 -23.77 -1.99 -1.64
CA LEU A 483 -22.96 -0.77 -1.60
C LEU A 483 -21.89 -0.75 -2.69
N HIS A 484 -22.20 -0.11 -3.81
CA HIS A 484 -21.21 0.27 -4.82
C HIS A 484 -20.58 1.61 -4.49
N GLN A 485 -19.25 1.63 -4.30
CA GLN A 485 -18.55 2.82 -3.82
C GLN A 485 -18.51 3.94 -4.86
N TRP A 486 -18.51 3.56 -6.14
CA TRP A 486 -18.40 4.49 -7.26
C TRP A 486 -19.73 5.19 -7.56
N THR A 487 -20.87 4.52 -7.43
CA THR A 487 -22.20 5.09 -7.74
C THR A 487 -22.98 5.59 -6.53
N THR A 488 -22.61 5.21 -5.30
CA THR A 488 -23.31 5.68 -4.09
C THR A 488 -22.80 7.05 -3.64
N PRO A 489 -23.68 8.07 -3.50
CA PRO A 489 -23.32 9.40 -2.98
C PRO A 489 -22.77 9.35 -1.55
N GLY A 490 -22.09 10.41 -1.10
CA GLY A 490 -21.67 10.55 0.30
C GLY A 490 -20.18 10.29 0.60
N GLY A 491 -19.30 10.42 -0.40
CA GLY A 491 -17.86 10.44 -0.19
C GLY A 491 -17.12 10.99 -1.42
N ALA A 492 -16.65 12.24 -1.33
CA ALA A 492 -15.84 12.88 -2.37
C ALA A 492 -14.35 12.59 -2.15
N GLY A 493 -13.57 12.57 -3.23
CA GLY A 493 -12.11 12.40 -3.17
C GLY A 493 -11.59 10.97 -3.08
N TYR A 494 -12.47 9.96 -3.08
CA TYR A 494 -12.10 8.54 -3.04
C TYR A 494 -12.49 7.84 -4.35
N ALA A 495 -11.55 7.75 -5.28
CA ALA A 495 -11.77 7.19 -6.62
C ALA A 495 -10.63 6.25 -7.07
N GLY A 496 -10.96 5.28 -7.91
CA GLY A 496 -10.01 4.30 -8.45
C GLY A 496 -10.07 2.93 -7.78
N GLU A 497 -9.19 2.01 -8.21
CA GLU A 497 -9.21 0.59 -7.83
C GLU A 497 -9.19 0.38 -6.32
N TYR A 498 -8.38 1.13 -5.57
CA TYR A 498 -8.27 0.97 -4.12
C TYR A 498 -9.58 1.32 -3.39
N TYR A 499 -10.20 2.45 -3.71
CA TYR A 499 -11.44 2.89 -3.03
C TYR A 499 -12.72 2.23 -3.55
N SER A 500 -12.61 1.42 -4.61
CA SER A 500 -13.73 0.60 -5.08
C SER A 500 -14.11 -0.51 -4.08
N TRP A 501 -13.23 -0.86 -3.14
CA TRP A 501 -13.50 -1.77 -2.04
C TRP A 501 -13.97 -0.99 -0.81
N GLN A 502 -15.14 -1.33 -0.26
CA GLN A 502 -15.72 -0.61 0.89
C GLN A 502 -14.77 -0.47 2.08
N CYS A 503 -14.07 -1.56 2.44
CA CYS A 503 -13.12 -1.62 3.56
C CYS A 503 -11.97 -0.62 3.46
N ASN A 504 -11.67 -0.13 2.26
CA ASN A 504 -10.60 0.82 2.02
C ASN A 504 -11.02 2.28 2.18
N LEU A 505 -12.32 2.55 2.35
CA LEU A 505 -12.78 3.88 2.66
C LEU A 505 -12.59 4.19 4.16
N PRO A 506 -12.28 5.44 4.52
CA PRO A 506 -12.38 5.90 5.89
C PRO A 506 -13.75 5.62 6.50
N GLN A 507 -13.79 5.36 7.82
CA GLN A 507 -15.00 4.89 8.50
C GLN A 507 -16.18 5.87 8.34
N ASP A 508 -15.92 7.16 8.42
CA ASP A 508 -16.90 8.23 8.20
C ASP A 508 -17.45 8.23 6.77
N ALA A 509 -16.60 8.03 5.76
CA ALA A 509 -17.01 7.90 4.37
C ALA A 509 -17.87 6.64 4.13
N GLN A 510 -17.53 5.51 4.77
CA GLN A 510 -18.34 4.30 4.73
C GLN A 510 -19.74 4.55 5.32
N VAL A 511 -19.80 5.12 6.52
CA VAL A 511 -21.07 5.46 7.19
C VAL A 511 -21.88 6.47 6.37
N GLY A 512 -21.22 7.47 5.78
CA GLY A 512 -21.85 8.46 4.90
C GLY A 512 -22.56 7.81 3.70
N LYS A 513 -21.84 6.94 2.97
CA LYS A 513 -22.39 6.23 1.81
C LYS A 513 -23.48 5.22 2.19
N LEU A 514 -23.29 4.44 3.26
CA LEU A 514 -24.30 3.51 3.77
C LEU A 514 -25.58 4.23 4.17
N ASN A 515 -25.48 5.38 4.84
CA ASN A 515 -26.63 6.18 5.22
C ASN A 515 -27.34 6.80 4.02
N ALA A 516 -26.59 7.22 2.99
CA ALA A 516 -27.17 7.73 1.75
C ALA A 516 -27.99 6.65 1.03
N LEU A 517 -27.39 5.46 0.85
CA LEU A 517 -28.07 4.31 0.24
C LEU A 517 -29.26 3.83 1.07
N SER A 518 -29.12 3.74 2.39
CA SER A 518 -30.23 3.34 3.28
C SER A 518 -31.39 4.33 3.24
N ARG A 519 -31.12 5.64 3.14
CA ARG A 519 -32.17 6.66 2.98
C ARG A 519 -32.89 6.55 1.64
N ALA A 520 -32.15 6.39 0.54
CA ALA A 520 -32.75 6.18 -0.77
C ALA A 520 -33.60 4.89 -0.78
N PHE A 521 -33.12 3.83 -0.14
CA PHE A 521 -33.84 2.57 0.01
C PHE A 521 -35.14 2.76 0.80
N GLU A 522 -35.09 3.40 1.97
CA GLU A 522 -36.26 3.66 2.82
C GLU A 522 -37.30 4.52 2.08
N GLN A 523 -36.87 5.50 1.28
CA GLN A 523 -37.77 6.30 0.44
C GLN A 523 -38.45 5.46 -0.66
N SER A 524 -37.74 4.52 -1.27
CA SER A 524 -38.27 3.68 -2.35
C SER A 524 -39.17 2.55 -1.85
N PHE A 525 -38.91 1.98 -0.66
CA PHE A 525 -39.58 0.76 -0.20
C PHE A 525 -40.37 0.90 1.10
N GLY A 526 -40.25 2.02 1.82
CA GLY A 526 -41.02 2.30 3.04
C GLY A 526 -40.51 1.60 4.31
N PHE A 527 -39.36 0.92 4.24
CA PHE A 527 -38.72 0.29 5.39
C PHE A 527 -37.20 0.38 5.30
N ARG A 528 -36.52 0.27 6.44
CA ARG A 528 -35.05 0.29 6.49
C ARG A 528 -34.44 -1.05 6.10
N PRO A 529 -33.34 -1.05 5.33
CA PRO A 529 -32.67 -2.28 4.96
C PRO A 529 -31.98 -2.91 6.18
N LEU A 530 -32.12 -4.23 6.34
CA LEU A 530 -31.44 -5.00 7.38
C LEU A 530 -30.28 -5.84 6.83
N ALA A 531 -30.27 -6.07 5.51
CA ALA A 531 -29.33 -6.94 4.82
C ALA A 531 -28.42 -6.13 3.89
N HIS A 532 -27.15 -6.51 3.83
CA HIS A 532 -26.11 -5.81 3.08
C HIS A 532 -25.28 -6.77 2.22
N ARG A 533 -24.86 -6.27 1.06
CA ARG A 533 -23.80 -6.79 0.21
C ARG A 533 -22.83 -5.66 -0.08
N ALA A 534 -21.53 -5.89 0.12
CA ALA A 534 -20.49 -4.97 -0.30
C ALA A 534 -20.22 -5.15 -1.80
N GLY A 535 -20.09 -4.03 -2.51
CA GLY A 535 -19.49 -4.00 -3.84
C GLY A 535 -18.13 -4.68 -3.82
N ARG A 536 -17.91 -5.58 -4.78
CA ARG A 536 -16.71 -6.42 -4.86
C ARG A 536 -16.42 -7.22 -3.59
N TYR A 537 -17.41 -7.48 -2.72
CA TYR A 537 -17.20 -8.19 -1.45
C TYR A 537 -16.24 -7.47 -0.47
N GLY A 538 -16.04 -6.15 -0.60
CA GLY A 538 -15.00 -5.39 0.10
C GLY A 538 -15.23 -5.16 1.60
N VAL A 539 -15.43 -6.20 2.41
CA VAL A 539 -15.64 -6.07 3.87
C VAL A 539 -14.41 -6.46 4.68
N ASP A 540 -14.24 -5.79 5.81
CA ASP A 540 -13.26 -6.10 6.86
C ASP A 540 -13.80 -5.68 8.24
N ALA A 541 -12.98 -5.80 9.28
CA ALA A 541 -13.32 -5.41 10.64
C ALA A 541 -13.85 -3.97 10.76
N ASN A 542 -13.29 -3.02 10.01
CA ASN A 542 -13.72 -1.62 10.03
C ASN A 542 -15.07 -1.44 9.32
N ALA A 543 -15.27 -2.13 8.18
CA ALA A 543 -16.54 -2.11 7.46
C ALA A 543 -17.70 -2.60 8.33
N TYR A 544 -17.50 -3.64 9.15
CA TYR A 544 -18.57 -4.11 10.05
C TYR A 544 -18.95 -3.11 11.13
N ARG A 545 -18.03 -2.26 11.60
CA ARG A 545 -18.37 -1.16 12.51
C ARG A 545 -19.29 -0.16 11.83
N ALA A 546 -18.99 0.20 10.58
CA ALA A 546 -19.83 1.09 9.78
C ALA A 546 -21.21 0.47 9.50
N LEU A 547 -21.27 -0.83 9.18
CA LEU A 547 -22.52 -1.56 8.96
C LEU A 547 -23.40 -1.56 10.23
N ALA A 548 -22.82 -1.91 11.38
CA ALA A 548 -23.52 -1.92 12.66
C ALA A 548 -24.05 -0.51 13.01
N ALA A 549 -23.23 0.53 12.82
CA ALA A 549 -23.63 1.92 13.06
C ALA A 549 -24.81 2.38 12.19
N CYS A 550 -24.97 1.82 10.99
CA CYS A 550 -26.09 2.10 10.08
C CYS A 550 -27.33 1.21 10.31
N GLY A 551 -27.29 0.31 11.29
CA GLY A 551 -28.41 -0.58 11.63
C GLY A 551 -28.54 -1.81 10.74
N VAL A 552 -27.52 -2.13 9.94
CA VAL A 552 -27.44 -3.41 9.20
C VAL A 552 -27.25 -4.54 10.19
N ARG A 553 -28.01 -5.63 10.03
CA ARG A 553 -27.98 -6.81 10.91
C ARG A 553 -27.44 -8.06 10.22
N PHE A 554 -27.57 -8.14 8.90
CA PHE A 554 -27.15 -9.29 8.10
C PHE A 554 -26.19 -8.85 6.99
N ASP A 555 -25.05 -9.53 6.87
CA ASP A 555 -24.10 -9.28 5.81
C ASP A 555 -23.83 -10.53 4.96
N PHE A 556 -23.95 -10.28 3.65
CA PHE A 556 -23.71 -11.12 2.50
C PHE A 556 -22.26 -11.53 2.26
N SER A 557 -21.37 -10.60 2.59
CA SER A 557 -20.32 -10.17 1.67
C SER A 557 -19.17 -11.14 1.47
N PRO A 558 -18.63 -11.82 2.50
CA PRO A 558 -17.40 -12.59 2.31
C PRO A 558 -17.51 -13.70 1.26
N SER A 559 -16.52 -13.79 0.37
CA SER A 559 -16.48 -14.79 -0.71
C SER A 559 -15.42 -15.84 -0.42
N VAL A 560 -15.82 -16.93 0.25
CA VAL A 560 -14.90 -17.96 0.75
C VAL A 560 -14.04 -18.54 -0.38
N ALA A 561 -12.76 -18.78 -0.09
CA ALA A 561 -11.72 -19.29 -1.00
C ALA A 561 -11.10 -18.26 -1.97
N PHE A 562 -11.62 -17.03 -2.04
CA PHE A 562 -11.09 -15.95 -2.89
C PHE A 562 -10.09 -15.05 -2.15
N ASP A 563 -9.08 -14.55 -2.87
CA ASP A 563 -8.09 -13.58 -2.38
C ASP A 563 -8.07 -12.37 -3.31
N PHE A 564 -8.54 -11.22 -2.81
CA PHE A 564 -8.57 -9.97 -3.55
C PHE A 564 -7.45 -9.01 -3.14
N SER A 565 -6.57 -9.41 -2.21
CA SER A 565 -5.53 -8.54 -1.64
C SER A 565 -4.56 -8.01 -2.67
N GLY A 566 -4.33 -8.74 -3.78
CA GLY A 566 -3.49 -8.31 -4.89
C GLY A 566 -3.96 -7.04 -5.62
N ARG A 567 -5.18 -6.57 -5.33
CA ARG A 567 -5.75 -5.33 -5.87
C ARG A 567 -6.24 -4.39 -4.75
N GLY A 568 -5.78 -4.60 -3.53
CA GLY A 568 -6.20 -3.84 -2.35
C GLY A 568 -7.48 -4.32 -1.67
N GLY A 569 -8.12 -5.40 -2.16
CA GLY A 569 -9.32 -5.95 -1.54
C GLY A 569 -9.04 -6.91 -0.36
N PRO A 570 -10.09 -7.47 0.26
CA PRO A 570 -9.96 -8.43 1.35
C PRO A 570 -9.47 -9.81 0.89
N ASP A 571 -8.93 -10.61 1.82
CA ASP A 571 -8.55 -12.01 1.59
C ASP A 571 -9.48 -12.94 2.39
N PHE A 572 -10.30 -13.72 1.68
CA PHE A 572 -11.24 -14.70 2.23
C PHE A 572 -10.77 -16.14 2.00
N SER A 573 -9.53 -16.34 1.53
CA SER A 573 -9.03 -17.64 1.08
C SER A 573 -8.96 -18.71 2.16
N ALA A 574 -9.01 -18.30 3.43
CA ALA A 574 -8.99 -19.18 4.60
C ALA A 574 -10.19 -18.96 5.55
N MET A 575 -11.23 -18.26 5.08
CA MET A 575 -12.45 -18.05 5.86
C MET A 575 -13.32 -19.31 5.88
N SER A 576 -13.95 -19.61 7.01
CA SER A 576 -14.92 -20.69 7.12
C SER A 576 -16.18 -20.45 6.27
N ASN A 577 -16.79 -21.55 5.80
CA ASN A 577 -18.10 -21.51 5.14
C ASN A 577 -19.28 -21.40 6.12
N ALA A 578 -19.04 -21.58 7.43
CA ALA A 578 -20.08 -21.48 8.44
C ALA A 578 -20.46 -20.00 8.69
N PRO A 579 -21.75 -19.69 8.89
CA PRO A 579 -22.16 -18.37 9.36
C PRO A 579 -21.55 -18.02 10.72
N PHE A 580 -21.35 -16.73 10.97
CA PHE A 580 -20.74 -16.24 12.21
C PHE A 580 -21.28 -14.87 12.62
N HIS A 581 -21.06 -14.50 13.87
CA HIS A 581 -21.34 -13.16 14.38
C HIS A 581 -20.08 -12.33 14.46
N ILE A 582 -20.24 -11.04 14.18
CA ILE A 582 -19.26 -10.02 14.45
C ILE A 582 -19.82 -9.11 15.52
N GLU A 583 -19.08 -8.97 16.61
CA GLU A 583 -19.38 -8.04 17.70
C GLU A 583 -18.55 -6.78 17.51
N THR A 584 -19.23 -5.65 17.41
CA THR A 584 -18.61 -4.32 17.38
C THR A 584 -19.13 -3.47 18.54
N PRO A 585 -18.43 -2.36 18.88
CA PRO A 585 -18.95 -1.40 19.86
C PRO A 585 -20.33 -0.82 19.48
N GLU A 586 -20.63 -0.75 18.18
CA GLU A 586 -21.86 -0.18 17.63
C GLU A 586 -23.01 -1.19 17.51
N GLY A 587 -22.72 -2.50 17.54
CA GLY A 587 -23.74 -3.54 17.49
C GLY A 587 -23.22 -4.89 17.00
N ARG A 588 -24.16 -5.82 16.80
CA ARG A 588 -23.89 -7.18 16.31
C ARG A 588 -24.34 -7.33 14.86
N VAL A 589 -23.47 -7.90 14.01
CA VAL A 589 -23.80 -8.27 12.63
C VAL A 589 -23.69 -9.78 12.46
N PHE A 590 -24.73 -10.42 11.92
CA PHE A 590 -24.69 -11.82 11.48
C PHE A 590 -24.17 -11.88 10.05
N VAL A 591 -23.17 -12.73 9.80
CA VAL A 591 -22.51 -12.86 8.51
C VAL A 591 -22.77 -14.25 7.95
N ALA A 592 -23.36 -14.31 6.76
CA ALA A 592 -23.54 -15.54 6.00
C ALA A 592 -22.72 -15.43 4.71
N PRO A 593 -21.55 -16.11 4.63
CA PRO A 593 -20.66 -15.96 3.48
C PRO A 593 -21.26 -16.56 2.20
N VAL A 594 -20.77 -16.08 1.05
CA VAL A 594 -20.91 -16.78 -0.22
C VAL A 594 -20.03 -18.02 -0.18
N ASN A 595 -20.66 -19.19 -0.30
CA ASN A 595 -19.95 -20.44 -0.09
C ASN A 595 -19.08 -20.84 -1.27
N GLY A 596 -17.90 -21.34 -0.95
CA GLY A 596 -16.89 -21.70 -1.94
C GLY A 596 -15.80 -22.59 -1.36
N ALA A 597 -14.97 -23.13 -2.25
CA ALA A 597 -13.82 -23.95 -1.93
C ALA A 597 -12.78 -23.90 -3.05
N ARG A 598 -11.53 -24.24 -2.74
CA ARG A 598 -10.48 -24.39 -3.77
C ARG A 598 -10.48 -25.81 -4.34
N ALA A 599 -10.72 -25.92 -5.64
CA ALA A 599 -10.61 -27.17 -6.37
C ALA A 599 -9.20 -27.34 -6.97
N ILE A 600 -8.72 -28.58 -7.02
CA ILE A 600 -7.50 -28.94 -7.75
C ILE A 600 -7.77 -28.75 -9.26
N LYS A 601 -6.89 -27.99 -9.94
CA LYS A 601 -7.07 -27.61 -11.34
C LYS A 601 -7.21 -28.86 -12.22
N GLY A 602 -8.30 -28.93 -12.99
CA GLY A 602 -8.62 -30.07 -13.86
C GLY A 602 -9.45 -31.19 -13.21
N GLY A 603 -9.94 -31.02 -11.98
CA GLY A 603 -10.83 -31.98 -11.32
C GLY A 603 -11.81 -31.37 -10.32
N ARG A 604 -12.69 -32.21 -9.78
CA ARG A 604 -13.76 -31.86 -8.81
C ARG A 604 -13.40 -32.30 -7.38
N ARG A 605 -12.11 -32.27 -7.06
CA ARG A 605 -11.57 -32.59 -5.72
C ARG A 605 -11.17 -31.30 -5.02
N PHE A 606 -11.68 -31.12 -3.81
CA PHE A 606 -11.46 -29.93 -2.99
C PHE A 606 -10.44 -30.21 -1.90
N LEU A 607 -9.63 -29.22 -1.57
CA LEU A 607 -8.69 -29.32 -0.46
C LEU A 607 -9.38 -28.99 0.85
N ASN A 608 -9.21 -29.83 1.87
CA ASN A 608 -9.53 -29.47 3.24
C ASN A 608 -8.61 -28.32 3.67
N GLN A 609 -9.18 -27.14 3.82
CA GLN A 609 -8.47 -25.96 4.30
C GLN A 609 -8.54 -25.92 5.82
N GLU A 610 -7.45 -25.50 6.48
CA GLU A 610 -7.53 -25.01 7.86
C GLU A 610 -8.28 -23.67 7.80
N LEU A 611 -9.53 -23.66 8.21
CA LEU A 611 -10.40 -22.49 8.16
C LEU A 611 -10.34 -21.74 9.50
N SER A 612 -10.30 -20.41 9.45
CA SER A 612 -10.53 -19.60 10.65
C SER A 612 -11.94 -19.90 11.18
N PRO A 613 -12.11 -20.35 12.44
CA PRO A 613 -13.42 -20.71 12.99
C PRO A 613 -14.41 -19.53 13.00
N ALA A 614 -13.92 -18.30 13.02
CA ALA A 614 -14.73 -17.09 12.92
C ALA A 614 -13.92 -15.93 12.30
N GLY A 615 -14.48 -15.27 11.28
CA GLY A 615 -14.01 -13.97 10.77
C GLY A 615 -12.60 -13.91 10.16
N PHE A 616 -12.02 -12.70 10.21
CA PHE A 616 -10.82 -12.22 9.49
C PHE A 616 -9.48 -12.60 10.13
N ALA A 617 -9.43 -13.60 11.01
CA ALA A 617 -8.15 -14.02 11.54
C ALA A 617 -7.24 -14.48 10.39
N GLU A 618 -6.01 -13.96 10.32
CA GLU A 618 -5.00 -14.36 9.35
C GLU A 618 -4.70 -15.86 9.57
N ALA A 619 -5.42 -16.73 8.86
CA ALA A 619 -5.04 -18.13 8.85
C ALA A 619 -3.68 -18.24 8.16
N ARG A 620 -2.76 -18.99 8.79
CA ARG A 620 -1.45 -19.25 8.21
C ARG A 620 -1.62 -19.99 6.89
N ARG A 621 -1.35 -19.29 5.77
CA ARG A 621 -1.27 -19.92 4.45
C ARG A 621 -0.15 -20.96 4.46
N LYS A 622 -0.51 -22.24 4.36
CA LYS A 622 0.43 -23.26 3.88
C LYS A 622 0.54 -23.10 2.36
N PRO A 623 1.74 -22.96 1.77
CA PRO A 623 1.87 -22.89 0.33
C PRO A 623 1.29 -24.17 -0.29
N PHE A 624 0.29 -24.03 -1.16
CA PHE A 624 -0.29 -25.17 -1.86
C PHE A 624 0.74 -25.72 -2.87
N LEU A 625 1.11 -27.00 -2.70
CA LEU A 625 1.98 -27.72 -3.63
C LEU A 625 1.28 -28.05 -4.97
N LEU A 626 -0.06 -28.04 -5.00
CA LEU A 626 -0.88 -28.37 -6.17
C LEU A 626 -1.52 -27.10 -6.77
N PRO A 627 -1.64 -27.01 -8.12
CA PRO A 627 -2.35 -25.92 -8.77
C PRO A 627 -3.84 -25.98 -8.42
N THR A 628 -4.37 -24.93 -7.81
CA THR A 628 -5.79 -24.86 -7.41
C THR A 628 -6.46 -23.56 -7.86
N ALA A 629 -7.76 -23.61 -8.09
CA ALA A 629 -8.60 -22.45 -8.40
C ALA A 629 -9.80 -22.38 -7.45
N PRO A 630 -10.24 -21.17 -7.05
CA PRO A 630 -11.46 -21.03 -6.26
C PRO A 630 -12.70 -21.33 -7.10
N LEU A 631 -13.68 -21.98 -6.50
CA LEU A 631 -15.03 -22.19 -7.02
C LEU A 631 -16.03 -21.70 -5.96
N ARG A 632 -17.13 -21.09 -6.40
CA ARG A 632 -18.26 -20.67 -5.55
C ARG A 632 -19.57 -21.26 -6.07
N LEU A 633 -20.57 -21.34 -5.21
CA LEU A 633 -21.93 -21.69 -5.61
C LEU A 633 -22.54 -20.53 -6.42
N SER A 634 -22.35 -20.57 -7.73
CA SER A 634 -22.85 -19.58 -8.70
C SER A 634 -22.89 -20.19 -10.09
N CYS A 635 -23.79 -19.71 -10.95
CA CYS A 635 -23.73 -20.00 -12.39
C CYS A 635 -22.55 -19.29 -13.09
N GLU A 636 -21.85 -18.39 -12.39
CA GLU A 636 -20.72 -17.64 -12.90
C GLU A 636 -19.41 -18.42 -12.70
N GLY A 637 -18.89 -18.97 -13.80
CA GLY A 637 -17.58 -19.63 -13.81
C GLY A 637 -17.55 -21.09 -13.29
N ALA A 638 -18.70 -21.68 -13.00
CA ALA A 638 -18.83 -23.09 -12.61
C ALA A 638 -19.85 -23.83 -13.49
N GLY A 639 -19.57 -25.07 -13.86
CA GLY A 639 -20.52 -25.95 -14.53
C GLY A 639 -21.45 -26.67 -13.55
N PHE A 640 -22.50 -27.31 -14.06
CA PHE A 640 -23.47 -28.05 -13.23
C PHE A 640 -22.80 -29.09 -12.33
N ASP A 641 -21.92 -29.91 -12.89
CA ASP A 641 -21.24 -30.96 -12.11
C ASP A 641 -20.30 -30.40 -11.04
N ASP A 642 -19.71 -29.22 -11.27
CA ASP A 642 -18.86 -28.54 -10.30
C ASP A 642 -19.70 -28.06 -9.11
N LEU A 643 -20.90 -27.53 -9.38
CA LEU A 643 -21.85 -27.11 -8.35
C LEU A 643 -22.35 -28.29 -7.51
N VAL A 644 -22.64 -29.43 -8.15
CA VAL A 644 -23.03 -30.68 -7.46
C VAL A 644 -21.90 -31.16 -6.54
N ALA A 645 -20.67 -31.22 -7.07
CA ALA A 645 -19.51 -31.66 -6.31
C ALA A 645 -19.20 -30.71 -5.14
N LEU A 646 -19.28 -29.40 -5.37
CA LEU A 646 -19.08 -28.37 -4.36
C LEU A 646 -20.14 -28.46 -3.26
N THR A 647 -21.41 -28.62 -3.62
CA THR A 647 -22.52 -28.78 -2.65
C THR A 647 -22.29 -29.98 -1.73
N ARG A 648 -21.92 -31.14 -2.30
CA ARG A 648 -21.62 -32.35 -1.51
C ARG A 648 -20.40 -32.17 -0.62
N TYR A 649 -19.36 -31.52 -1.10
CA TYR A 649 -18.18 -31.21 -0.31
C TYR A 649 -18.51 -30.28 0.87
N LEU A 650 -19.18 -29.16 0.62
CA LEU A 650 -19.50 -28.17 1.65
C LEU A 650 -20.37 -28.77 2.76
N THR A 651 -21.38 -29.54 2.39
CA THR A 651 -22.30 -30.17 3.34
C THR A 651 -21.66 -31.34 4.09
N GLY A 652 -20.78 -32.11 3.43
CA GLY A 652 -19.92 -33.10 4.08
C GLY A 652 -18.93 -32.48 5.07
N ALA A 653 -18.48 -31.25 4.81
CA ALA A 653 -17.68 -30.44 5.73
C ALA A 653 -18.51 -29.73 6.83
N GLY A 654 -19.83 -30.02 6.91
CA GLY A 654 -20.71 -29.53 7.98
C GLY A 654 -21.44 -28.21 7.68
N ALA A 655 -21.29 -27.62 6.50
CA ALA A 655 -22.07 -26.44 6.12
C ALA A 655 -23.56 -26.79 6.00
N ARG A 656 -24.41 -26.10 6.76
CA ARG A 656 -25.87 -26.30 6.75
C ARG A 656 -26.65 -25.15 6.15
N ILE A 657 -26.07 -23.95 6.10
CA ILE A 657 -26.59 -22.83 5.32
C ILE A 657 -25.66 -22.69 4.12
N LEU A 658 -26.22 -22.78 2.92
CA LEU A 658 -25.53 -22.58 1.67
C LEU A 658 -26.06 -21.33 0.97
N THR A 659 -25.17 -20.50 0.45
CA THR A 659 -25.49 -19.29 -0.30
C THR A 659 -25.12 -19.49 -1.76
N PHE A 660 -26.13 -19.51 -2.64
CA PHE A 660 -25.93 -19.44 -4.08
C PHE A 660 -26.13 -18.00 -4.54
N SER A 661 -25.12 -17.45 -5.23
CA SER A 661 -25.11 -16.04 -5.63
C SER A 661 -24.96 -15.85 -7.14
N LEU A 662 -25.55 -14.80 -7.69
CA LEU A 662 -25.24 -14.30 -9.03
C LEU A 662 -25.46 -12.78 -9.14
N HIS A 663 -24.89 -12.16 -10.15
CA HIS A 663 -25.08 -10.73 -10.44
C HIS A 663 -26.21 -10.56 -11.46
N SER A 664 -27.04 -9.52 -11.31
CA SER A 664 -28.06 -9.20 -12.32
C SER A 664 -27.44 -8.91 -13.70
N THR A 665 -26.20 -8.44 -13.73
CA THR A 665 -25.43 -8.21 -14.97
C THR A 665 -25.18 -9.49 -15.75
N THR A 666 -25.11 -10.65 -15.10
CA THR A 666 -25.05 -11.97 -15.77
C THR A 666 -26.34 -12.32 -16.51
N LEU A 667 -27.41 -11.56 -16.28
CA LEU A 667 -28.69 -11.69 -16.98
C LEU A 667 -28.84 -10.69 -18.13
N THR A 668 -27.83 -9.86 -18.38
CA THR A 668 -27.85 -8.81 -19.41
C THR A 668 -26.82 -9.12 -20.50
N PRO A 669 -27.25 -9.29 -21.78
CA PRO A 669 -26.32 -9.56 -22.87
C PRO A 669 -25.26 -8.45 -23.03
N GLY A 670 -23.99 -8.85 -23.10
CA GLY A 670 -22.84 -7.96 -23.26
C GLY A 670 -22.38 -7.23 -22.00
N ALA A 671 -23.02 -7.46 -20.84
CA ALA A 671 -22.73 -6.70 -19.63
C ALA A 671 -21.46 -7.17 -18.89
N ASN A 672 -21.10 -8.45 -19.00
CA ASN A 672 -19.90 -8.99 -18.35
C ASN A 672 -19.35 -10.23 -19.10
N ALA A 673 -18.21 -10.75 -18.64
CA ALA A 673 -17.54 -11.89 -19.26
C ALA A 673 -18.32 -13.22 -19.20
N TYR A 674 -19.31 -13.34 -18.30
CA TYR A 674 -20.17 -14.52 -18.18
C TYR A 674 -21.40 -14.45 -19.09
N ALA A 675 -21.78 -13.25 -19.55
CA ALA A 675 -22.91 -13.00 -20.42
C ALA A 675 -22.52 -12.19 -21.66
N PRO A 676 -21.59 -12.67 -22.52
CA PRO A 676 -21.18 -11.93 -23.71
C PRO A 676 -22.32 -11.73 -24.73
N ASP A 677 -23.34 -12.60 -24.70
CA ASP A 677 -24.48 -12.59 -25.61
C ASP A 677 -25.76 -13.16 -24.95
N ALA A 678 -26.87 -13.12 -25.69
CA ALA A 678 -28.17 -13.61 -25.21
C ALA A 678 -28.18 -15.13 -24.98
N GLN A 679 -27.43 -15.90 -25.77
CA GLN A 679 -27.35 -17.35 -25.60
C GLN A 679 -26.67 -17.73 -24.27
N SER A 680 -25.65 -16.97 -23.89
CA SER A 680 -24.95 -17.13 -22.62
C SER A 680 -25.85 -16.81 -21.42
N VAL A 681 -26.70 -15.78 -21.53
CA VAL A 681 -27.74 -15.48 -20.52
C VAL A 681 -28.73 -16.65 -20.37
N ASP A 682 -29.22 -17.19 -21.48
CA ASP A 682 -30.15 -18.32 -21.46
C ASP A 682 -29.51 -19.58 -20.85
N ALA A 683 -28.23 -19.82 -21.16
CA ALA A 683 -27.46 -20.91 -20.56
C ALA A 683 -27.27 -20.73 -19.05
N ALA A 684 -27.00 -19.51 -18.57
CA ALA A 684 -26.87 -19.21 -17.15
C ALA A 684 -28.19 -19.41 -16.39
N LEU A 685 -29.32 -18.98 -16.96
CA LEU A 685 -30.66 -19.21 -16.42
C LEU A 685 -30.99 -20.71 -16.36
N ALA A 686 -30.71 -21.46 -17.44
CA ALA A 686 -30.93 -22.90 -17.50
C ALA A 686 -30.07 -23.66 -16.48
N LEU A 687 -28.79 -23.29 -16.34
CA LEU A 687 -27.88 -23.85 -15.34
C LEU A 687 -28.39 -23.58 -13.91
N THR A 688 -28.86 -22.35 -13.66
CA THR A 688 -29.43 -21.96 -12.37
C THR A 688 -30.65 -22.81 -12.05
N GLY A 689 -31.62 -22.90 -12.97
CA GLY A 689 -32.80 -23.75 -12.79
C GLY A 689 -32.46 -25.22 -12.54
N ARG A 690 -31.51 -25.76 -13.32
CA ARG A 690 -31.03 -27.15 -13.15
C ARG A 690 -30.38 -27.37 -11.79
N TYR A 691 -29.60 -26.41 -11.29
CA TYR A 691 -28.99 -26.50 -9.96
C TYR A 691 -30.04 -26.44 -8.85
N LEU A 692 -31.01 -25.53 -8.95
CA LEU A 692 -32.09 -25.41 -7.96
C LEU A 692 -32.93 -26.70 -7.91
N GLU A 693 -33.21 -27.30 -9.08
CA GLU A 693 -33.87 -28.59 -9.16
C GLU A 693 -33.09 -29.68 -8.41
N PHE A 694 -31.80 -29.82 -8.73
CA PHE A 694 -30.92 -30.77 -8.05
C PHE A 694 -30.90 -30.54 -6.53
N PHE A 695 -30.75 -29.29 -6.08
CA PHE A 695 -30.62 -29.00 -4.65
C PHE A 695 -31.91 -29.34 -3.88
N MET A 696 -33.07 -28.98 -4.44
CA MET A 696 -34.36 -29.17 -3.77
C MET A 696 -34.87 -30.60 -3.88
N LYS A 697 -34.79 -31.22 -5.07
CA LYS A 697 -35.37 -32.55 -5.34
C LYS A 697 -34.38 -33.68 -5.10
N ASP A 698 -33.22 -33.63 -5.76
CA ASP A 698 -32.28 -34.76 -5.77
C ASP A 698 -31.42 -34.83 -4.51
N TYR A 699 -30.95 -33.68 -4.02
CA TYR A 699 -30.12 -33.58 -2.83
C TYR A 699 -30.96 -33.56 -1.54
N GLY A 700 -32.23 -33.12 -1.62
CA GLY A 700 -33.15 -33.06 -0.47
C GLY A 700 -32.93 -31.86 0.45
N GLY A 701 -32.37 -30.76 -0.07
CA GLY A 701 -32.26 -29.49 0.63
C GLY A 701 -33.60 -28.74 0.74
N ALA A 702 -33.59 -27.55 1.35
CA ALA A 702 -34.76 -26.69 1.43
C ALA A 702 -34.39 -25.21 1.27
N PRO A 703 -35.30 -24.34 0.77
CA PRO A 703 -35.07 -22.90 0.72
C PRO A 703 -35.04 -22.29 2.12
N ILE A 704 -34.43 -21.11 2.29
CA ILE A 704 -34.56 -20.30 3.49
C ILE A 704 -34.68 -18.82 3.14
N SER A 705 -35.67 -18.15 3.72
CA SER A 705 -35.88 -16.71 3.62
C SER A 705 -35.02 -15.92 4.60
N LEU A 706 -34.90 -14.60 4.41
CA LEU A 706 -34.17 -13.75 5.35
C LEU A 706 -34.82 -13.75 6.75
N ALA A 707 -36.14 -13.82 6.83
CA ALA A 707 -36.88 -13.89 8.10
C ALA A 707 -36.59 -15.20 8.85
N GLU A 708 -36.67 -16.36 8.18
CA GLU A 708 -36.32 -17.65 8.79
C GLU A 708 -34.84 -17.71 9.21
N LEU A 709 -33.95 -17.08 8.43
CA LEU A 709 -32.54 -16.96 8.80
C LEU A 709 -32.36 -16.13 10.07
N ALA A 710 -33.11 -15.03 10.20
CA ALA A 710 -33.10 -14.21 11.41
C ALA A 710 -33.55 -14.98 12.65
N ASP A 711 -34.61 -15.79 12.53
CA ASP A 711 -35.11 -16.64 13.61
C ASP A 711 -34.07 -17.72 14.01
N LEU A 712 -33.42 -18.32 13.02
CA LEU A 712 -32.33 -19.28 13.27
C LEU A 712 -31.11 -18.63 13.93
N ALA A 713 -30.79 -17.38 13.58
CA ALA A 713 -29.70 -16.63 14.18
C ALA A 713 -30.02 -16.14 15.61
N ALA A 714 -31.28 -15.81 15.90
CA ALA A 714 -31.71 -15.33 17.22
C ALA A 714 -31.85 -16.46 18.26
N SER A 715 -32.12 -17.68 17.81
CA SER A 715 -32.43 -18.83 18.68
C SER A 715 -31.21 -19.55 19.28
N GLY A 716 -30.01 -18.97 19.15
CA GLY A 716 -28.72 -19.47 19.65
C GLY A 716 -28.24 -18.86 20.98
N ASN A 717 -29.09 -18.12 21.70
CA ASN A 717 -28.83 -17.70 23.09
C ASN A 717 -29.17 -18.82 24.08
#